data_AF-A0A9E5UT02-F1
#
_entry.id   AF-A0A9E5UT02-F1
#
_cell.length_a   1.000
_cell.length_b   1.000
_cell.length_c   1.000
_cell.angle_alpha   90.00
_cell.angle_beta   90.00
_cell.angle_gamma   90.00
#
_symmetry.space_group_name_H-M   'P 1'
#
loop_
_entity.id
_entity.type
_entity.pdbx_description
1 polymer ?
#
loop_
_entity_poly.entity_id
_entity_poly.type
_entity_poly.pdbx_seq_one_letter_code
_entity_poly.pdbx_strand_id
1 'polypeptide(L)'
;METYEYPLLCWQVRPDLLYGQLVDEDYQMAASDLRSLKAAFTEMIEKKLRESDFSVPRLAQAKIKTFVIPLRPHYRKEERIFPVIETIEVSVTAVYGPTDQGYFLCYLPSLNRNFYYYEPKDLPKLAEHFAREVLFGMTPEALYKLMLPGTPWLETVSARLNKPKQIQKEQFNLKNTVPNLFTLAENLPYAHKGNRAANPDQTWERGDKVNQIINLLVEERSNVLVVGKSGVGKSAVLREVIRRVHNREKSYDAIERHTFWRSSPARITAKARYLGEWQMICEELIYDLSSVRGLLWVENFVSLATTGGEGAEDSMAAFMMPFVRQGKLRLLAELTPEQLEAMRRLMPGFVDYFRVVWIEEMDMETSLRIFRYFAEYVQKNLKMEFSPSALETAYALLDRFARYESFPGKAVKFMQTCVNQALQENHKKLENLDIIRIFSHETGIPDTLLRDDKPLYDQELRQFFLSRIKGQDQVIDKICAIIKVFKTGLNDPNKPIATMIFAGPTGVGKTATAKAISEFFFGMGQGYRPLIRLDMSEFQHPGQIYRLIGPEGKLVQHVRERPFSVVLFDEIEKANPLIFDALLTVMDEGLLLDAAGRITDFRNTLIIMTSNLGTTQRSSLGFRQYQGHDYEADIKAFFRPEFYNRIDYCLIFSPLDEKTIHDISRYELAQIDKREGFQQRGLSLRFTEALIAYLGQVGFDKKYGARPLQREIERLVVAPLARTLMDLPQLKNQVIEVDAKDNQVQFNF
;
A
#
# COMPACT_ATOMS: atom_id res chain seq x y z
N MET A 1 -36.49 42.57 9.04
CA MET A 1 -35.44 43.20 9.87
C MET A 1 -35.18 42.19 10.97
N GLU A 2 -34.09 41.44 10.87
CA GLU A 2 -33.73 40.47 11.90
C GLU A 2 -32.98 41.20 13.01
N THR A 3 -33.39 40.97 14.25
CA THR A 3 -32.76 41.54 15.44
C THR A 3 -31.95 40.43 16.08
N TYR A 4 -30.65 40.64 16.24
CA TYR A 4 -29.75 39.69 16.89
C TYR A 4 -29.36 40.22 18.27
N GLU A 5 -29.43 39.36 19.28
CA GLU A 5 -29.10 39.70 20.66
C GLU A 5 -27.78 39.04 21.06
N TYR A 6 -26.77 39.85 21.37
CA TYR A 6 -25.46 39.39 21.79
C TYR A 6 -25.30 39.55 23.31
N PRO A 7 -24.75 38.53 24.01
CA PRO A 7 -24.39 38.67 25.41
C PRO A 7 -23.16 39.57 25.54
N LEU A 8 -23.23 40.58 26.39
CA LEU A 8 -22.15 41.51 26.71
C LEU A 8 -21.81 41.36 28.19
N LEU A 9 -20.57 40.97 28.49
CA LEU A 9 -20.06 40.90 29.85
C LEU A 9 -19.51 42.28 30.26
N CYS A 10 -19.99 42.84 31.37
CA CYS A 10 -19.63 44.18 31.83
C CYS A 10 -18.94 44.16 33.20
N TRP A 11 -17.97 45.05 33.38
CA TRP A 11 -17.27 45.29 34.65
C TRP A 11 -17.23 46.78 34.97
N GLN A 12 -17.45 47.13 36.23
CA GLN A 12 -17.19 48.48 36.74
C GLN A 12 -15.74 48.56 37.19
N VAL A 13 -14.89 49.29 36.45
CA VAL A 13 -13.46 49.40 36.75
C VAL A 13 -13.18 50.61 37.65
N ARG A 14 -13.83 51.74 37.39
CA ARG A 14 -13.84 52.97 38.20
C ARG A 14 -15.21 53.64 38.11
N PRO A 15 -15.60 54.57 39.00
CA PRO A 15 -16.92 55.20 38.96
C PRO A 15 -17.29 55.85 37.60
N ASP A 16 -16.28 56.25 36.84
CA ASP A 16 -16.35 56.91 35.53
C ASP A 16 -15.92 56.02 34.35
N LEU A 17 -15.68 54.72 34.59
CA LEU A 17 -15.18 53.80 33.56
C LEU A 17 -15.79 52.40 33.69
N LEU A 18 -16.58 52.05 32.68
CA LEU A 18 -17.11 50.74 32.41
C LEU A 18 -16.30 50.03 31.34
N TYR A 19 -16.10 48.74 31.53
CA TYR A 19 -15.45 47.87 30.57
C TYR A 19 -16.44 46.79 30.12
N GLY A 20 -16.48 46.51 28.81
CA GLY A 20 -17.36 45.51 28.22
C GLY A 20 -16.61 44.59 27.28
N GLN A 21 -16.96 43.30 27.31
CA GLN A 21 -16.46 42.27 26.40
C GLN A 21 -17.64 41.51 25.81
N LEU A 22 -17.66 41.35 24.49
CA LEU A 22 -18.68 40.53 23.83
C LEU A 22 -18.42 39.04 24.12
N VAL A 23 -19.45 38.29 24.46
CA VAL A 23 -19.33 36.85 24.67
C VAL A 23 -19.36 36.16 23.30
N ASP A 24 -18.37 35.31 23.01
CA ASP A 24 -18.07 34.62 21.73
C ASP A 24 -17.01 35.31 20.84
N GLU A 25 -16.63 36.55 21.12
CA GLU A 25 -15.65 37.29 20.31
C GLU A 25 -14.65 38.05 21.19
N ASP A 26 -13.41 38.24 20.73
CA ASP A 26 -12.35 38.92 21.50
C ASP A 26 -12.49 40.47 21.52
N TYR A 27 -13.66 41.02 21.16
CA TYR A 27 -13.88 42.47 21.15
C TYR A 27 -14.15 43.02 22.54
N GLN A 28 -13.32 43.97 22.93
CA GLN A 28 -13.34 44.62 24.24
C GLN A 28 -13.36 46.14 24.04
N MET A 29 -14.23 46.83 24.77
CA MET A 29 -14.35 48.29 24.73
C MET A 29 -14.53 48.86 26.13
N ALA A 30 -14.14 50.12 26.33
CA ALA A 30 -14.38 50.85 27.57
C ALA A 30 -15.14 52.15 27.28
N ALA A 31 -16.05 52.54 28.16
CA ALA A 31 -16.85 53.76 28.04
C ALA A 31 -17.18 54.36 29.41
N SER A 32 -17.64 55.61 29.44
CA SER A 32 -18.02 56.32 30.67
C SER A 32 -19.29 55.78 31.33
N ASP A 33 -20.21 55.24 30.53
CA ASP A 33 -21.52 54.79 30.97
C ASP A 33 -22.03 53.64 30.08
N LEU A 34 -23.00 52.87 30.59
CA LEU A 34 -23.51 51.67 29.94
C LEU A 34 -24.20 51.97 28.60
N ARG A 35 -24.81 53.15 28.46
CA ARG A 35 -25.53 53.53 27.24
C ARG A 35 -24.54 53.79 26.11
N SER A 36 -23.47 54.50 26.40
CA SER A 36 -22.36 54.74 25.45
C SER A 36 -21.67 53.44 25.05
N LEU A 37 -21.45 52.52 26.01
CA LEU A 37 -20.86 51.20 25.75
C LEU A 37 -21.71 50.36 24.80
N LYS A 38 -23.02 50.24 25.09
CA LYS A 38 -23.96 49.48 24.23
C LYS A 38 -24.10 50.10 22.84
N ALA A 39 -24.10 51.43 22.72
CA ALA A 39 -24.16 52.11 21.43
C ALA A 39 -22.92 51.78 20.57
N ALA A 40 -21.73 51.82 21.16
CA ALA A 40 -20.47 51.50 20.47
C ALA A 40 -20.43 50.04 19.98
N PHE A 41 -20.85 49.09 20.82
CA PHE A 41 -20.95 47.68 20.41
C PHE A 41 -22.03 47.47 19.34
N THR A 42 -23.17 48.16 19.43
CA THR A 42 -24.24 48.06 18.41
C THR A 42 -23.74 48.52 17.04
N GLU A 43 -23.06 49.68 16.98
CA GLU A 43 -22.50 50.21 15.74
C GLU A 43 -21.43 49.28 15.14
N MET A 44 -20.54 48.75 15.99
CA MET A 44 -19.51 47.80 15.57
C MET A 44 -20.13 46.51 15.00
N ILE A 45 -21.10 45.91 15.70
CA ILE A 45 -21.77 44.67 15.29
C ILE A 45 -22.53 44.91 13.98
N GLU A 46 -23.28 46.01 13.85
CA GLU A 46 -24.01 46.33 12.63
C GLU A 46 -23.07 46.58 11.45
N LYS A 47 -21.90 47.20 11.68
CA LYS A 47 -20.88 47.37 10.64
C LYS A 47 -20.30 46.03 10.19
N LYS A 48 -19.86 45.18 11.13
CA LYS A 48 -19.25 43.88 10.80
C LYS A 48 -20.23 42.88 10.21
N LEU A 49 -21.49 42.87 10.65
CA LEU A 49 -22.54 42.06 10.02
C LEU A 49 -22.85 42.51 8.58
N ARG A 50 -22.68 43.80 8.23
CA ARG A 50 -22.78 44.27 6.83
C ARG A 50 -21.59 43.81 5.98
N GLU A 51 -20.42 43.66 6.58
CA GLU A 51 -19.18 43.22 5.94
C GLU A 51 -19.06 41.67 5.86
N SER A 52 -20.08 40.91 6.31
CA SER A 52 -20.10 39.43 6.40
C SER A 52 -18.98 38.81 7.26
N ASP A 53 -18.39 39.60 8.15
CA ASP A 53 -17.20 39.26 8.95
C ASP A 53 -17.55 39.02 10.43
N PHE A 54 -18.82 38.67 10.71
CA PHE A 54 -19.33 38.52 12.07
C PHE A 54 -20.25 37.33 12.22
N SER A 55 -20.06 36.56 13.29
CA SER A 55 -20.84 35.36 13.58
C SER A 55 -22.19 35.70 14.24
N VAL A 56 -23.22 34.89 13.97
CA VAL A 56 -24.53 34.99 14.64
C VAL A 56 -24.37 34.46 16.07
N PRO A 57 -25.01 35.09 17.10
CA PRO A 57 -24.79 34.69 18.48
C PRO A 57 -25.22 33.25 18.72
N ARG A 58 -24.31 32.43 19.26
CA ARG A 58 -24.51 30.97 19.45
C ARG A 58 -25.24 30.60 20.74
N LEU A 59 -25.39 31.56 21.66
CA LEU A 59 -26.03 31.39 22.96
C LEU A 59 -27.43 32.01 22.97
N ALA A 60 -28.45 31.17 23.14
CA ALA A 60 -29.79 31.63 23.49
C ALA A 60 -29.90 31.74 25.02
N GLN A 61 -30.50 32.82 25.54
CA GLN A 61 -30.77 33.00 26.98
C GLN A 61 -29.51 32.84 27.88
N ALA A 62 -28.44 33.55 27.54
CA ALA A 62 -27.18 33.48 28.29
C ALA A 62 -27.36 33.82 29.79
N LYS A 63 -26.70 33.04 30.64
CA LYS A 63 -26.63 33.19 32.10
C LYS A 63 -25.17 33.29 32.54
N ILE A 64 -24.94 33.97 33.66
CA ILE A 64 -23.61 34.13 34.24
C ILE A 64 -23.49 33.31 35.54
N LYS A 65 -22.33 32.68 35.75
CA LYS A 65 -21.97 32.03 37.02
C LYS A 65 -20.47 32.11 37.24
N THR A 66 -20.05 32.46 38.45
CA THR A 66 -18.64 32.49 38.84
C THR A 66 -18.26 31.22 39.58
N PHE A 67 -17.14 30.62 39.20
CA PHE A 67 -16.55 29.44 39.83
C PHE A 67 -15.25 29.84 40.54
N VAL A 68 -15.10 29.41 41.79
CA VAL A 68 -13.85 29.59 42.55
C VAL A 68 -13.02 28.33 42.41
N ILE A 69 -11.83 28.46 41.82
CA ILE A 69 -10.99 27.32 41.45
C ILE A 69 -9.74 27.31 42.33
N PRO A 70 -9.58 26.30 43.20
CA PRO A 70 -8.37 26.18 44.01
C PRO A 70 -7.22 25.64 43.15
N LEU A 71 -6.21 26.49 42.93
CA LEU A 71 -5.03 26.21 42.15
C LEU A 71 -3.80 26.15 43.06
N ARG A 72 -2.93 25.17 42.86
CA ARG A 72 -1.56 25.18 43.41
C ARG A 72 -0.63 25.68 42.32
N PRO A 73 -0.19 26.95 42.37
CA PRO A 73 0.65 27.50 41.32
C PRO A 73 2.01 26.80 41.34
N HIS A 74 2.60 26.67 40.17
CA HIS A 74 3.96 26.14 40.00
C HIS A 74 4.72 27.16 39.15
N TYR A 75 5.95 27.51 39.55
CA TYR A 75 6.77 28.41 38.74
C TYR A 75 7.86 27.62 38.04
N ARG A 76 8.10 27.98 36.78
CA ARG A 76 9.13 27.38 35.94
C ARG A 76 10.35 28.29 35.94
N LYS A 77 11.52 27.74 36.28
CA LYS A 77 12.80 28.42 36.08
C LYS A 77 13.66 27.49 35.22
N GLU A 78 14.00 27.97 34.02
CA GLU A 78 14.56 27.16 32.93
C GLU A 78 13.60 26.00 32.56
N GLU A 79 14.05 24.74 32.59
CA GLU A 79 13.22 23.56 32.30
C GLU A 79 12.62 22.89 33.56
N ARG A 80 12.95 23.36 34.77
CA ARG A 80 12.48 22.75 36.02
C ARG A 80 11.24 23.46 36.58
N ILE A 81 10.28 22.66 37.04
CA ILE A 81 9.03 23.12 37.64
C ILE A 81 9.18 23.06 39.17
N PHE A 82 8.95 24.19 39.84
CA PHE A 82 8.98 24.29 41.29
C PHE A 82 7.55 24.42 41.83
N PRO A 83 7.07 23.45 42.61
CA PRO A 83 5.73 23.52 43.17
C PRO A 83 5.66 24.47 44.36
N VAL A 84 4.67 25.37 44.35
CA VAL A 84 4.30 26.17 45.54
C VAL A 84 3.31 25.36 46.37
N ILE A 85 3.54 25.29 47.68
CA ILE A 85 2.72 24.48 48.61
C ILE A 85 1.37 25.16 48.90
N GLU A 86 1.31 26.48 48.81
CA GLU A 86 0.10 27.27 49.04
C GLU A 86 -0.89 27.15 47.87
N THR A 87 -2.17 27.03 48.21
CA THR A 87 -3.27 27.00 47.23
C THR A 87 -3.85 28.39 47.13
N ILE A 88 -3.96 28.93 45.93
CA ILE A 88 -4.63 30.20 45.63
C ILE A 88 -6.02 29.92 45.04
N GLU A 89 -6.99 30.77 45.33
CA GLU A 89 -8.34 30.66 44.80
C GLU A 89 -8.53 31.64 43.65
N VAL A 90 -8.69 31.14 42.42
CA VAL A 90 -8.91 31.96 41.22
C VAL A 90 -10.39 31.95 40.87
N SER A 91 -11.01 33.13 40.79
CA SER A 91 -12.41 33.26 40.35
C SER A 91 -12.48 33.30 38.82
N VAL A 92 -13.18 32.33 38.23
CA VAL A 92 -13.40 32.24 36.78
C VAL A 92 -14.88 32.44 36.48
N THR A 93 -15.17 33.42 35.62
CA THR A 93 -16.55 33.71 35.20
C THR A 93 -16.92 32.87 34.01
N ALA A 94 -18.07 32.18 34.10
CA ALA A 94 -18.66 31.42 33.02
C ALA A 94 -19.94 32.09 32.51
N VAL A 95 -20.07 32.21 31.19
CA VAL A 95 -21.32 32.60 30.53
C VAL A 95 -21.83 31.40 29.74
N TYR A 96 -23.03 30.92 30.06
CA TYR A 96 -23.55 29.67 29.53
C TYR A 96 -25.04 29.76 29.17
N GLY A 97 -25.50 28.90 28.28
CA GLY A 97 -26.89 28.87 27.83
C GLY A 97 -27.15 27.74 26.83
N PRO A 98 -28.43 27.43 26.56
CA PRO A 98 -28.81 26.51 25.49
C PRO A 98 -28.44 27.06 24.11
N THR A 99 -28.15 26.15 23.18
CA THR A 99 -28.03 26.45 21.75
C THR A 99 -29.31 26.04 21.03
N ASP A 100 -29.53 26.59 19.84
CA ASP A 100 -30.69 26.25 18.99
C ASP A 100 -30.70 24.78 18.53
N GLN A 101 -29.61 24.03 18.80
CA GLN A 101 -29.40 22.64 18.40
C GLN A 101 -29.62 21.64 19.55
N GLY A 102 -30.10 22.09 20.72
CA GLY A 102 -30.56 21.22 21.81
C GLY A 102 -29.49 20.78 22.82
N TYR A 103 -28.27 21.31 22.74
CA TYR A 103 -27.21 21.14 23.74
C TYR A 103 -26.85 22.51 24.37
N PHE A 104 -25.99 22.51 25.39
CA PHE A 104 -25.57 23.73 26.06
C PHE A 104 -24.15 24.12 25.66
N LEU A 105 -23.87 25.42 25.70
CA LEU A 105 -22.58 25.99 25.42
C LEU A 105 -22.15 26.86 26.61
N CYS A 106 -20.90 26.75 27.01
CA CYS A 106 -20.29 27.56 28.06
C CYS A 106 -19.05 28.26 27.52
N TYR A 107 -18.94 29.55 27.78
CA TYR A 107 -17.76 30.37 27.57
C TYR A 107 -17.13 30.71 28.91
N LEU A 108 -15.80 30.68 28.96
CA LEU A 108 -14.96 31.17 30.04
C LEU A 108 -14.18 32.38 29.49
N PRO A 109 -14.76 33.59 29.47
CA PRO A 109 -14.22 34.73 28.72
C PRO A 109 -12.82 35.15 29.18
N SER A 110 -12.56 35.07 30.49
CA SER A 110 -11.26 35.40 31.08
C SER A 110 -10.14 34.44 30.67
N LEU A 111 -10.49 33.26 30.14
CA LEU A 111 -9.54 32.22 29.70
C LEU A 111 -9.54 32.03 28.18
N ASN A 112 -10.37 32.78 27.45
CA ASN A 112 -10.65 32.60 26.02
C ASN A 112 -10.90 31.12 25.64
N ARG A 113 -11.77 30.45 26.42
CA ARG A 113 -12.16 29.05 26.20
C ARG A 113 -13.67 28.91 26.11
N ASN A 114 -14.12 27.97 25.31
CA ASN A 114 -15.50 27.52 25.28
C ASN A 114 -15.58 25.99 25.19
N PHE A 115 -16.72 25.44 25.57
CA PHE A 115 -16.99 24.01 25.45
C PHE A 115 -18.49 23.74 25.38
N TYR A 116 -18.85 22.68 24.65
CA TYR A 116 -20.21 22.17 24.58
C TYR A 116 -20.45 21.11 25.66
N TYR A 117 -21.66 21.04 26.18
CA TYR A 117 -22.05 20.04 27.16
C TYR A 117 -23.55 19.71 27.04
N TYR A 118 -23.93 18.49 27.44
CA TYR A 118 -25.27 17.96 27.17
C TYR A 118 -26.24 18.13 28.34
N GLU A 119 -25.75 18.07 29.59
CA GLU A 119 -26.60 18.21 30.78
C GLU A 119 -26.18 19.38 31.69
N PRO A 120 -27.12 20.22 32.19
CA PRO A 120 -26.82 21.34 33.10
C PRO A 120 -26.01 20.98 34.34
N LYS A 121 -26.11 19.74 34.83
CA LYS A 121 -25.41 19.24 36.02
C LYS A 121 -23.90 19.11 35.82
N ASP A 122 -23.44 18.99 34.57
CA ASP A 122 -22.02 18.76 34.25
C ASP A 122 -21.20 20.06 34.20
N LEU A 123 -21.89 21.20 34.05
CA LEU A 123 -21.27 22.53 33.93
C LEU A 123 -20.24 22.82 35.04
N PRO A 124 -20.50 22.59 36.35
CA PRO A 124 -19.50 22.88 37.38
C PRO A 124 -18.20 22.07 37.23
N LYS A 125 -18.30 20.78 36.91
CA LYS A 125 -17.15 19.89 36.76
C LYS A 125 -16.34 20.25 35.51
N LEU A 126 -17.02 20.51 34.39
CA LEU A 126 -16.37 20.87 33.14
C LEU A 126 -15.73 22.25 33.20
N ALA A 127 -16.43 23.24 33.78
CA ALA A 127 -15.88 24.58 33.97
C ALA A 127 -14.62 24.54 34.85
N GLU A 128 -14.62 23.75 35.93
CA GLU A 128 -13.43 23.57 36.77
C GLU A 128 -12.29 22.87 35.99
N HIS A 129 -12.59 21.80 35.25
CA HIS A 129 -11.60 21.05 34.49
C HIS A 129 -10.88 21.92 33.43
N PHE A 130 -11.65 22.54 32.54
CA PHE A 130 -11.09 23.36 31.46
C PHE A 130 -10.37 24.61 31.98
N ALA A 131 -10.86 25.18 33.07
CA ALA A 131 -10.17 26.29 33.69
C ALA A 131 -8.86 25.86 34.36
N ARG A 132 -8.81 24.70 35.05
CA ARG A 132 -7.55 24.17 35.59
C ARG A 132 -6.52 23.92 34.51
N GLU A 133 -6.91 23.36 33.38
CA GLU A 133 -6.01 23.09 32.25
C GLU A 133 -5.28 24.35 31.78
N VAL A 134 -6.01 25.47 31.63
CA VAL A 134 -5.43 26.74 31.20
C VAL A 134 -4.62 27.40 32.32
N LEU A 135 -5.13 27.37 33.56
CA LEU A 135 -4.48 28.03 34.70
C LEU A 135 -3.17 27.35 35.12
N PHE A 136 -3.00 26.04 34.90
CA PHE A 136 -1.81 25.28 35.30
C PHE A 136 -0.53 25.71 34.56
N GLY A 137 -0.65 26.37 33.41
CA GLY A 137 0.48 26.86 32.60
C GLY A 137 0.79 28.35 32.75
N MET A 138 0.03 29.09 33.56
CA MET A 138 0.15 30.55 33.64
C MET A 138 1.23 31.02 34.63
N THR A 139 1.89 32.13 34.30
CA THR A 139 2.83 32.79 35.22
C THR A 139 2.07 33.43 36.39
N PRO A 140 2.72 33.63 37.56
CA PRO A 140 2.09 34.34 38.67
C PRO A 140 1.55 35.73 38.31
N GLU A 141 2.22 36.44 37.39
CA GLU A 141 1.74 37.73 36.88
C GLU A 141 0.44 37.59 36.06
N ALA A 142 0.34 36.55 35.22
CA ALA A 142 -0.88 36.27 34.44
C ALA A 142 -2.04 35.85 35.35
N LEU A 143 -1.77 35.06 36.38
CA LEU A 143 -2.77 34.68 37.40
C LEU A 143 -3.26 35.90 38.18
N TYR A 144 -2.37 36.83 38.54
CA TYR A 144 -2.75 38.08 39.21
C TYR A 144 -3.64 38.97 38.32
N LYS A 145 -3.38 39.03 37.00
CA LYS A 145 -4.23 39.77 36.05
C LYS A 145 -5.65 39.21 35.92
N LEU A 146 -5.87 37.94 36.24
CA LEU A 146 -7.20 37.33 36.26
C LEU A 146 -7.98 37.65 37.54
N MET A 147 -7.31 38.13 38.60
CA MET A 147 -7.91 38.55 39.86
C MET A 147 -8.33 40.04 39.83
N LEU A 148 -8.99 40.47 38.74
CA LEU A 148 -9.49 41.84 38.60
C LEU A 148 -10.51 42.17 39.73
N PRO A 149 -10.46 43.38 40.33
CA PRO A 149 -11.44 43.81 41.32
C PRO A 149 -12.73 44.23 40.62
N GLY A 150 -13.78 43.41 40.75
CA GLY A 150 -15.12 43.73 40.30
C GLY A 150 -15.90 42.48 39.89
N THR A 151 -17.11 42.33 40.40
CA THR A 151 -18.02 41.25 39.99
C THR A 151 -18.63 41.60 38.64
N PRO A 152 -18.39 40.83 37.57
CA PRO A 152 -19.04 41.07 36.30
C PRO A 152 -20.54 40.83 36.37
N TRP A 153 -21.30 41.52 35.52
CA TRP A 153 -22.68 41.20 35.24
C TRP A 153 -22.91 41.10 33.74
N LEU A 154 -24.00 40.42 33.37
CA LEU A 154 -24.36 40.17 31.98
C LEU A 154 -25.40 41.19 31.51
N GLU A 155 -25.15 41.75 30.34
CA GLU A 155 -26.05 42.65 29.61
C GLU A 155 -26.28 42.12 28.19
N THR A 156 -27.24 42.71 27.49
CA THR A 156 -27.54 42.35 26.10
C THR A 156 -27.39 43.56 25.19
N VAL A 157 -26.79 43.33 24.02
CA VAL A 157 -26.68 44.30 22.92
C VAL A 157 -27.49 43.79 21.73
N SER A 158 -28.43 44.59 21.25
CA SER A 158 -29.28 44.24 20.11
C SER A 158 -28.82 44.96 18.85
N ALA A 159 -28.49 44.23 17.80
CA ALA A 159 -28.14 44.79 16.49
C ALA A 159 -29.24 44.48 15.46
N ARG A 160 -29.58 45.45 14.60
CA ARG A 160 -30.64 45.29 13.59
C ARG A 160 -30.06 45.26 12.19
N LEU A 161 -30.30 44.19 11.44
CA LEU A 161 -29.91 44.11 10.04
C LEU A 161 -31.12 44.32 9.11
N ASN A 162 -31.00 45.29 8.19
CA ASN A 162 -31.82 45.36 6.99
C ASN A 162 -31.16 44.46 5.94
N LYS A 163 -31.89 43.47 5.39
CA LYS A 163 -31.39 42.63 4.30
C LYS A 163 -30.87 43.52 3.16
N PRO A 164 -29.58 43.45 2.79
CA PRO A 164 -29.11 44.21 1.65
C PRO A 164 -29.68 43.60 0.36
N LYS A 165 -30.05 44.48 -0.59
CA LYS A 165 -30.31 44.11 -1.98
C LYS A 165 -29.02 43.53 -2.57
N GLN A 166 -29.14 42.34 -3.19
CA GLN A 166 -28.15 41.71 -4.08
C GLN A 166 -26.68 41.84 -3.63
N ILE A 167 -26.20 40.83 -2.90
CA ILE A 167 -24.76 40.61 -2.71
C ILE A 167 -24.13 40.43 -4.10
N GLN A 168 -23.23 41.33 -4.45
CA GLN A 168 -22.34 41.17 -5.60
C GLN A 168 -21.47 39.94 -5.36
N LYS A 169 -21.31 39.12 -6.41
CA LYS A 169 -20.55 37.86 -6.43
C LYS A 169 -19.12 38.03 -5.89
N GLU A 170 -18.91 37.89 -4.58
CA GLU A 170 -17.63 37.43 -4.07
C GLU A 170 -17.49 35.94 -4.42
N GLN A 171 -16.39 35.60 -5.06
CA GLN A 171 -16.12 34.24 -5.50
C GLN A 171 -15.99 33.34 -4.27
N PHE A 172 -16.97 32.46 -4.03
CA PHE A 172 -16.88 31.41 -3.02
C PHE A 172 -15.56 30.64 -3.19
N ASN A 173 -14.65 30.82 -2.24
CA ASN A 173 -13.33 30.20 -2.27
C ASN A 173 -13.32 28.98 -1.35
N LEU A 174 -13.49 27.80 -1.94
CA LEU A 174 -13.44 26.48 -1.27
C LEU A 174 -12.27 26.33 -0.30
N LYS A 175 -11.08 26.88 -0.62
CA LYS A 175 -9.89 26.75 0.23
C LYS A 175 -9.99 27.55 1.53
N ASN A 176 -10.70 28.66 1.52
CA ASN A 176 -10.89 29.48 2.71
C ASN A 176 -12.01 28.93 3.57
N THR A 177 -13.01 28.27 2.97
CA THR A 177 -14.17 27.72 3.68
C THR A 177 -13.84 26.43 4.44
N VAL A 178 -13.04 25.52 3.86
CA VAL A 178 -12.73 24.20 4.43
C VAL A 178 -11.23 23.88 4.37
N PRO A 179 -10.37 24.65 5.06
CA PRO A 179 -8.91 24.47 4.98
C PRO A 179 -8.45 23.11 5.51
N ASN A 180 -9.12 22.58 6.54
CA ASN A 180 -8.74 21.31 7.16
C ASN A 180 -9.03 20.12 6.26
N LEU A 181 -10.16 20.15 5.54
CA LEU A 181 -10.50 19.16 4.51
C LEU A 181 -9.42 19.01 3.43
N PHE A 182 -8.77 20.09 2.98
CA PHE A 182 -7.66 20.00 2.01
C PHE A 182 -6.42 19.28 2.55
N THR A 183 -6.27 19.20 3.87
CA THR A 183 -5.17 18.43 4.49
C THR A 183 -5.55 16.95 4.61
N LEU A 184 -6.80 16.66 4.95
CA LEU A 184 -7.30 15.32 5.24
C LEU A 184 -7.75 14.56 3.99
N ALA A 185 -8.08 15.27 2.90
CA ALA A 185 -8.58 14.70 1.66
C ALA A 185 -8.07 15.45 0.42
N GLU A 186 -8.09 14.76 -0.72
CA GLU A 186 -7.82 15.34 -2.04
C GLU A 186 -9.10 15.79 -2.72
N ASN A 187 -9.13 17.03 -3.19
CA ASN A 187 -10.25 17.55 -3.97
C ASN A 187 -10.21 17.03 -5.43
N LEU A 188 -11.37 16.61 -5.94
CA LEU A 188 -11.56 16.11 -7.30
C LEU A 188 -12.58 16.99 -8.06
N PRO A 189 -12.46 17.09 -9.40
CA PRO A 189 -11.46 16.46 -10.28
C PRO A 189 -10.07 17.13 -10.20
N TYR A 190 -9.00 16.37 -10.47
CA TYR A 190 -7.64 16.91 -10.45
C TYR A 190 -7.46 18.10 -11.41
N ALA A 191 -6.71 19.12 -10.95
CA ALA A 191 -6.19 20.16 -11.83
C ALA A 191 -5.23 19.52 -12.83
N HIS A 192 -5.64 19.41 -14.09
CA HIS A 192 -4.95 18.66 -15.13
C HIS A 192 -3.47 19.03 -15.27
N LYS A 193 -2.56 18.14 -14.87
CA LYS A 193 -1.13 18.20 -15.17
C LYS A 193 -0.66 16.81 -15.61
N GLY A 194 -0.62 16.56 -16.92
CA GLY A 194 -0.16 15.28 -17.47
C GLY A 194 -0.25 15.21 -19.00
N ASN A 195 0.57 14.34 -19.60
CA ASN A 195 0.67 14.17 -21.05
C ASN A 195 -0.54 13.36 -21.57
N ARG A 196 -1.64 14.06 -21.91
CA ARG A 196 -2.93 13.45 -22.33
C ARG A 196 -2.81 12.47 -23.50
N ALA A 197 -1.79 12.62 -24.34
CA ALA A 197 -1.68 11.85 -25.57
C ALA A 197 -1.48 10.33 -25.34
N ALA A 198 -0.90 9.93 -24.20
CA ALA A 198 -0.63 8.52 -23.89
C ALA A 198 -1.61 7.89 -22.87
N ASN A 199 -2.36 8.69 -22.10
CA ASN A 199 -3.25 8.18 -21.05
C ASN A 199 -4.69 8.66 -21.27
N PRO A 200 -5.54 7.86 -21.93
CA PRO A 200 -6.94 8.19 -22.10
C PRO A 200 -7.69 8.03 -20.78
N ASP A 201 -8.04 9.14 -20.12
CA ASP A 201 -9.03 9.17 -19.04
C ASP A 201 -10.46 8.99 -19.60
N GLN A 202 -10.69 7.94 -20.39
CA GLN A 202 -11.98 7.63 -21.00
C GLN A 202 -12.56 6.34 -20.44
N THR A 203 -13.87 6.37 -20.19
CA THR A 203 -14.61 5.19 -19.72
C THR A 203 -15.41 4.62 -20.87
N TRP A 204 -14.74 3.84 -21.73
CA TRP A 204 -15.39 3.17 -22.85
C TRP A 204 -16.30 2.04 -22.36
N GLU A 205 -17.43 1.83 -23.04
CA GLU A 205 -18.36 0.70 -22.83
C GLU A 205 -18.99 0.61 -21.41
N ARG A 206 -18.95 1.70 -20.60
CA ARG A 206 -19.54 1.73 -19.24
C ARG A 206 -20.49 2.91 -19.01
N GLY A 207 -21.06 3.48 -20.09
CA GLY A 207 -21.95 4.64 -20.01
C GLY A 207 -23.14 4.41 -19.08
N ASP A 208 -23.74 3.23 -19.12
CA ASP A 208 -24.94 2.90 -18.32
C ASP A 208 -24.63 2.87 -16.83
N LYS A 209 -23.50 2.26 -16.44
CA LYS A 209 -23.04 2.21 -15.04
C LYS A 209 -22.69 3.60 -14.51
N VAL A 210 -22.05 4.44 -15.34
CA VAL A 210 -21.80 5.85 -15.01
C VAL A 210 -23.12 6.58 -14.73
N ASN A 211 -24.11 6.45 -15.62
CA ASN A 211 -25.40 7.12 -15.46
C ASN A 211 -26.16 6.59 -14.22
N GLN A 212 -26.12 5.28 -13.96
CA GLN A 212 -26.69 4.67 -12.77
C GLN A 212 -26.07 5.25 -11.49
N ILE A 213 -24.74 5.34 -11.40
CA ILE A 213 -24.05 5.89 -10.23
C ILE A 213 -24.36 7.39 -10.07
N ILE A 214 -24.42 8.16 -11.16
CA ILE A 214 -24.83 9.57 -11.11
C ILE A 214 -26.24 9.70 -10.51
N ASN A 215 -27.20 8.87 -10.93
CA ASN A 215 -28.56 8.90 -10.40
C ASN A 215 -28.59 8.60 -8.88
N LEU A 216 -27.89 7.54 -8.47
CA LEU A 216 -27.79 7.15 -7.06
C LEU A 216 -27.14 8.24 -6.20
N LEU A 217 -26.08 8.87 -6.71
CA LEU A 217 -25.34 9.89 -5.99
C LEU A 217 -26.05 11.25 -6.00
N VAL A 218 -26.54 11.74 -7.13
CA VAL A 218 -27.05 13.12 -7.21
C VAL A 218 -28.52 13.18 -6.83
N GLU A 219 -29.34 12.30 -7.41
CA GLU A 219 -30.80 12.38 -7.30
C GLU A 219 -31.31 11.64 -6.05
N GLU A 220 -30.91 10.38 -5.85
CA GLU A 220 -31.35 9.56 -4.70
C GLU A 220 -30.59 9.84 -3.41
N ARG A 221 -29.51 10.62 -3.49
CA ARG A 221 -28.62 10.96 -2.36
C ARG A 221 -28.09 9.75 -1.57
N SER A 222 -27.95 8.61 -2.23
CA SER A 222 -27.49 7.36 -1.61
C SER A 222 -25.97 7.33 -1.40
N ASN A 223 -25.50 6.49 -0.47
CA ASN A 223 -24.11 6.04 -0.41
C ASN A 223 -23.93 4.90 -1.42
N VAL A 224 -22.78 4.83 -2.10
CA VAL A 224 -22.59 3.87 -3.19
C VAL A 224 -21.32 3.06 -3.00
N LEU A 225 -21.45 1.73 -3.11
CA LEU A 225 -20.32 0.82 -3.23
C LEU A 225 -20.24 0.33 -4.67
N VAL A 226 -19.12 0.59 -5.34
CA VAL A 226 -18.83 0.05 -6.66
C VAL A 226 -18.03 -1.23 -6.49
N VAL A 227 -18.62 -2.36 -6.89
CA VAL A 227 -18.08 -3.69 -6.61
C VAL A 227 -17.73 -4.40 -7.90
N GLY A 228 -16.53 -4.98 -7.96
CA GLY A 228 -16.06 -5.75 -9.10
C GLY A 228 -14.61 -6.16 -8.94
N LYS A 229 -14.14 -7.12 -9.75
CA LYS A 229 -12.76 -7.63 -9.68
C LYS A 229 -11.71 -6.52 -9.87
N SER A 230 -10.47 -6.77 -9.46
CA SER A 230 -9.38 -5.80 -9.70
C SER A 230 -9.17 -5.59 -11.20
N GLY A 231 -9.05 -4.34 -11.65
CA GLY A 231 -8.83 -4.03 -13.09
C GLY A 231 -10.09 -3.82 -13.94
N VAL A 232 -11.31 -4.10 -13.47
CA VAL A 232 -12.55 -3.93 -14.29
C VAL A 232 -12.93 -2.48 -14.64
N GLY A 233 -12.14 -1.49 -14.19
CA GLY A 233 -12.36 -0.07 -14.50
C GLY A 233 -13.19 0.70 -13.47
N LYS A 234 -13.32 0.21 -12.23
CA LYS A 234 -14.06 0.88 -11.14
C LYS A 234 -13.66 2.35 -10.96
N SER A 235 -12.36 2.63 -10.82
CA SER A 235 -11.87 3.99 -10.64
C SER A 235 -12.03 4.88 -11.87
N ALA A 236 -11.99 4.30 -13.08
CA ALA A 236 -12.27 5.05 -14.30
C ALA A 236 -13.74 5.48 -14.34
N VAL A 237 -14.67 4.57 -14.02
CA VAL A 237 -16.09 4.88 -13.90
C VAL A 237 -16.34 5.98 -12.87
N LEU A 238 -15.73 5.91 -11.69
CA LEU A 238 -15.91 6.94 -10.67
C LEU A 238 -15.33 8.30 -11.08
N ARG A 239 -14.15 8.35 -11.69
CA ARG A 239 -13.59 9.59 -12.23
C ARG A 239 -14.49 10.22 -13.29
N GLU A 240 -15.09 9.39 -14.16
CA GLU A 240 -16.01 9.86 -15.18
C GLU A 240 -17.34 10.36 -14.60
N VAL A 241 -17.87 9.70 -13.57
CA VAL A 241 -19.03 10.18 -12.79
C VAL A 241 -18.73 11.58 -12.23
N ILE A 242 -17.62 11.74 -11.52
CA ILE A 242 -17.17 13.03 -10.95
C ILE A 242 -17.07 14.09 -12.04
N ARG A 243 -16.43 13.76 -13.17
CA ARG A 243 -16.25 14.68 -14.30
C ARG A 243 -17.59 15.11 -14.91
N ARG A 244 -18.53 14.19 -15.12
CA ARG A 244 -19.86 14.50 -15.68
C ARG A 244 -20.69 15.35 -14.74
N VAL A 245 -20.70 15.03 -13.45
CA VAL A 245 -21.42 15.82 -12.43
C VAL A 245 -20.82 17.22 -12.35
N HIS A 246 -19.49 17.34 -12.22
CA HIS A 246 -18.81 18.62 -12.18
C HIS A 246 -19.09 19.49 -13.41
N ASN A 247 -19.14 18.90 -14.61
CA ASN A 247 -19.47 19.62 -15.84
C ASN A 247 -20.96 20.02 -15.94
N ARG A 248 -21.88 19.16 -15.49
CA ARG A 248 -23.33 19.45 -15.44
C ARG A 248 -23.61 20.63 -14.50
N GLU A 249 -22.94 20.67 -13.35
CA GLU A 249 -23.15 21.64 -12.29
C GLU A 249 -22.28 22.89 -12.42
N LYS A 250 -21.49 23.00 -13.50
CA LYS A 250 -20.62 24.16 -13.75
C LYS A 250 -21.38 25.48 -13.84
N SER A 251 -22.67 25.43 -14.19
CA SER A 251 -23.57 26.58 -14.27
C SER A 251 -24.22 26.96 -12.94
N TYR A 252 -24.18 26.08 -11.92
CA TYR A 252 -24.82 26.30 -10.62
C TYR A 252 -23.96 27.21 -9.73
N ASP A 253 -24.55 27.79 -8.68
CA ASP A 253 -23.79 28.53 -7.67
C ASP A 253 -22.86 27.60 -6.89
N ALA A 254 -21.70 28.12 -6.45
CA ALA A 254 -20.64 27.30 -5.88
C ALA A 254 -21.05 26.52 -4.61
N ILE A 255 -22.01 27.05 -3.85
CA ILE A 255 -22.59 26.42 -2.65
C ILE A 255 -23.56 25.29 -3.02
N GLU A 256 -24.13 25.32 -4.23
CA GLU A 256 -25.08 24.31 -4.69
C GLU A 256 -24.41 23.12 -5.37
N ARG A 257 -23.16 23.29 -5.82
CA ARG A 257 -22.36 22.26 -6.48
C ARG A 257 -21.95 21.17 -5.50
N HIS A 258 -21.99 19.93 -5.98
CA HIS A 258 -21.35 18.82 -5.28
C HIS A 258 -19.83 18.96 -5.34
N THR A 259 -19.19 18.72 -4.21
CA THR A 259 -17.73 18.65 -4.13
C THR A 259 -17.31 17.21 -3.90
N PHE A 260 -16.25 16.78 -4.58
CA PHE A 260 -15.77 15.41 -4.50
C PHE A 260 -14.41 15.38 -3.81
N TRP A 261 -14.28 14.49 -2.84
CA TRP A 261 -13.11 14.38 -2.00
C TRP A 261 -12.64 12.94 -1.92
N ARG A 262 -11.34 12.71 -1.90
CA ARG A 262 -10.75 11.36 -1.80
C ARG A 262 -9.88 11.27 -0.56
N SER A 263 -10.10 10.26 0.27
CA SER A 263 -9.25 10.01 1.45
C SER A 263 -9.17 8.52 1.79
N SER A 264 -8.28 8.16 2.71
CA SER A 264 -8.11 6.81 3.22
C SER A 264 -8.11 6.82 4.75
N PRO A 265 -8.49 5.72 5.43
CA PRO A 265 -8.47 5.65 6.89
C PRO A 265 -7.09 5.99 7.46
N ALA A 266 -6.02 5.51 6.81
CA ALA A 266 -4.64 5.80 7.19
C ALA A 266 -4.30 7.30 7.11
N ARG A 267 -4.84 8.03 6.12
CA ARG A 267 -4.63 9.48 5.99
C ARG A 267 -5.34 10.26 7.09
N ILE A 268 -6.54 9.83 7.46
CA ILE A 268 -7.34 10.45 8.54
C ILE A 268 -6.62 10.26 9.88
N THR A 269 -6.10 9.05 10.15
CA THR A 269 -5.40 8.75 11.41
C THR A 269 -3.94 9.24 11.44
N ALA A 270 -3.33 9.61 10.30
CA ALA A 270 -1.92 9.97 10.24
C ALA A 270 -1.51 11.13 11.18
N LYS A 271 -2.46 12.00 11.52
CA LYS A 271 -2.24 13.15 12.42
C LYS A 271 -2.57 12.86 13.89
N ALA A 272 -3.25 11.76 14.18
CA ALA A 272 -3.61 11.39 15.54
C ALA A 272 -2.41 10.79 16.28
N ARG A 273 -2.05 11.38 17.41
CA ARG A 273 -0.97 10.95 18.31
C ARG A 273 -1.49 10.46 19.65
N TYR A 274 -2.65 10.97 20.08
CA TYR A 274 -3.27 10.64 21.36
C TYR A 274 -4.63 9.97 21.17
N LEU A 275 -5.08 9.26 22.22
CA LEU A 275 -6.40 8.61 22.25
C LEU A 275 -7.49 9.67 22.10
N GLY A 276 -8.46 9.45 21.21
CA GLY A 276 -9.56 10.40 20.97
C GLY A 276 -9.31 11.38 19.81
N GLU A 277 -8.06 11.61 19.40
CA GLU A 277 -7.75 12.64 18.39
C GLU A 277 -8.25 12.27 17.00
N TRP A 278 -8.19 10.99 16.62
CA TRP A 278 -8.68 10.58 15.32
C TRP A 278 -10.20 10.75 15.21
N GLN A 279 -10.94 10.59 16.31
CA GLN A 279 -12.38 10.84 16.35
C GLN A 279 -12.69 12.33 16.11
N MET A 280 -11.95 13.23 16.77
CA MET A 280 -12.09 14.67 16.55
C MET A 280 -11.78 15.07 15.11
N ILE A 281 -10.69 14.55 14.55
CA ILE A 281 -10.31 14.77 13.14
C ILE A 281 -11.41 14.24 12.20
N CYS A 282 -12.00 13.09 12.52
CA CYS A 282 -13.08 12.50 11.73
C CYS A 282 -14.36 13.35 11.81
N GLU A 283 -14.71 13.85 12.98
CA GLU A 283 -15.86 14.73 13.17
C GLU A 283 -15.71 16.05 12.42
N GLU A 284 -14.53 16.67 12.50
CA GLU A 284 -14.18 17.87 11.73
C GLU A 284 -14.27 17.62 10.21
N LEU A 285 -13.74 16.49 9.74
CA LEU A 285 -13.85 16.07 8.34
C LEU A 285 -15.31 15.97 7.90
N ILE A 286 -16.17 15.35 8.72
CA ILE A 286 -17.60 15.18 8.42
C ILE A 286 -18.31 16.54 8.40
N TYR A 287 -17.99 17.42 9.35
CA TYR A 287 -18.54 18.76 9.40
C TYR A 287 -18.19 19.56 8.14
N ASP A 288 -16.90 19.59 7.79
CA ASP A 288 -16.39 20.26 6.59
C ASP A 288 -17.09 19.71 5.34
N LEU A 289 -17.18 18.38 5.18
CA LEU A 289 -17.87 17.75 4.06
C LEU A 289 -19.35 18.15 4.00
N SER A 290 -20.05 18.20 5.12
CA SER A 290 -21.47 18.58 5.15
C SER A 290 -21.69 20.03 4.70
N SER A 291 -20.74 20.93 5.01
CA SER A 291 -20.82 22.36 4.68
C SER A 291 -20.69 22.65 3.18
N VAL A 292 -20.03 21.75 2.42
CA VAL A 292 -19.73 21.93 0.98
C VAL A 292 -20.41 20.89 0.08
N ARG A 293 -21.50 20.25 0.55
CA ARG A 293 -22.15 19.13 -0.17
C ARG A 293 -21.14 18.07 -0.64
N GLY A 294 -20.20 17.74 0.24
CA GLY A 294 -19.06 16.89 -0.02
C GLY A 294 -19.43 15.43 -0.11
N LEU A 295 -19.01 14.77 -1.18
CA LEU A 295 -18.98 13.31 -1.31
C LEU A 295 -17.56 12.82 -1.08
N LEU A 296 -17.41 11.88 -0.16
CA LEU A 296 -16.12 11.29 0.19
C LEU A 296 -15.97 9.93 -0.49
N TRP A 297 -15.03 9.86 -1.43
CA TRP A 297 -14.50 8.62 -1.97
C TRP A 297 -13.45 8.05 -1.00
N VAL A 298 -13.80 6.94 -0.34
CA VAL A 298 -12.94 6.25 0.62
C VAL A 298 -12.15 5.14 -0.07
N GLU A 299 -10.82 5.25 0.00
CA GLU A 299 -9.89 4.20 -0.41
C GLU A 299 -9.69 3.17 0.71
N ASN A 300 -9.40 1.90 0.36
CA ASN A 300 -9.22 0.80 1.31
C ASN A 300 -10.40 0.67 2.31
N PHE A 301 -11.62 0.65 1.79
CA PHE A 301 -12.87 0.72 2.56
C PHE A 301 -12.95 -0.28 3.73
N VAL A 302 -12.51 -1.53 3.53
CA VAL A 302 -12.52 -2.57 4.59
C VAL A 302 -11.71 -2.15 5.81
N SER A 303 -10.65 -1.35 5.61
CA SER A 303 -9.81 -0.84 6.70
C SER A 303 -10.57 0.08 7.66
N LEU A 304 -11.71 0.66 7.26
CA LEU A 304 -12.58 1.40 8.19
C LEU A 304 -13.08 0.53 9.34
N ALA A 305 -13.26 -0.77 9.12
CA ALA A 305 -13.71 -1.72 10.14
C ALA A 305 -12.59 -2.13 11.12
N THR A 306 -11.32 -1.85 10.79
CA THR A 306 -10.16 -2.25 11.59
C THR A 306 -9.32 -1.08 12.07
N THR A 307 -9.64 0.15 11.64
CA THR A 307 -8.91 1.37 11.98
C THR A 307 -9.63 2.14 13.08
N GLY A 308 -8.89 2.69 14.05
CA GLY A 308 -9.42 3.59 15.08
C GLY A 308 -9.80 2.91 16.40
N GLY A 309 -9.88 1.59 16.46
CA GLY A 309 -10.20 0.82 17.66
C GLY A 309 -9.56 -0.56 17.69
N GLU A 310 -9.75 -1.30 18.78
CA GLU A 310 -9.24 -2.68 18.94
C GLU A 310 -10.08 -3.71 18.17
N GLY A 311 -11.29 -3.35 17.75
CA GLY A 311 -12.21 -4.19 16.99
C GLY A 311 -13.21 -3.36 16.17
N ALA A 312 -14.11 -4.07 15.48
CA ALA A 312 -15.08 -3.46 14.57
C ALA A 312 -16.09 -2.53 15.29
N GLU A 313 -16.38 -2.79 16.57
CA GLU A 313 -17.35 -2.02 17.37
C GLU A 313 -16.86 -0.61 17.74
N ASP A 314 -15.55 -0.43 17.90
CA ASP A 314 -14.91 0.86 18.21
C ASP A 314 -14.17 1.46 17.00
N SER A 315 -14.45 0.94 15.81
CA SER A 315 -13.75 1.32 14.60
C SER A 315 -14.26 2.65 14.01
N MET A 316 -13.51 3.20 13.06
CA MET A 316 -13.91 4.39 12.30
C MET A 316 -15.24 4.18 11.55
N ALA A 317 -15.52 2.98 11.06
CA ALA A 317 -16.80 2.63 10.45
C ALA A 317 -17.96 2.76 11.45
N ALA A 318 -17.80 2.24 12.67
CA ALA A 318 -18.78 2.36 13.74
C ALA A 318 -19.02 3.82 14.13
N PHE A 319 -17.95 4.61 14.23
CA PHE A 319 -18.03 6.05 14.50
C PHE A 319 -18.73 6.84 13.38
N MET A 320 -18.51 6.49 12.11
CA MET A 320 -19.14 7.16 10.96
C MET A 320 -20.63 6.79 10.78
N MET A 321 -21.06 5.62 11.26
CA MET A 321 -22.39 5.07 11.00
C MET A 321 -23.56 6.00 11.37
N PRO A 322 -23.56 6.72 12.52
CA PRO A 322 -24.61 7.69 12.84
C PRO A 322 -24.73 8.82 11.80
N PHE A 323 -23.60 9.31 11.28
CA PHE A 323 -23.57 10.41 10.30
C PHE A 323 -24.02 9.95 8.91
N VAL A 324 -23.67 8.72 8.54
CA VAL A 324 -24.17 8.08 7.31
C VAL A 324 -25.69 7.89 7.39
N ARG A 325 -26.19 7.39 8.51
CA ARG A 325 -27.64 7.19 8.75
C ARG A 325 -28.42 8.50 8.72
N GLN A 326 -27.86 9.57 9.27
CA GLN A 326 -28.47 10.91 9.26
C GLN A 326 -28.35 11.63 7.91
N GLY A 327 -27.61 11.08 6.95
CA GLY A 327 -27.35 11.72 5.65
C GLY A 327 -26.40 12.91 5.72
N LYS A 328 -25.71 13.12 6.85
CA LYS A 328 -24.68 14.16 7.02
C LYS A 328 -23.37 13.81 6.32
N LEU A 329 -23.08 12.51 6.20
CA LEU A 329 -21.91 11.98 5.53
C LEU A 329 -22.33 11.16 4.32
N ARG A 330 -21.74 11.47 3.16
CA ARG A 330 -22.00 10.76 1.89
C ARG A 330 -20.75 10.06 1.42
N LEU A 331 -20.84 8.73 1.31
CA LEU A 331 -19.70 7.87 1.04
C LEU A 331 -19.81 7.21 -0.33
N LEU A 332 -18.66 7.12 -0.98
CA LEU A 332 -18.41 6.38 -2.21
C LEU A 332 -17.19 5.48 -1.99
N ALA A 333 -17.24 4.22 -2.40
CA ALA A 333 -16.07 3.34 -2.29
C ALA A 333 -16.01 2.31 -3.40
N GLU A 334 -14.79 1.81 -3.64
CA GLU A 334 -14.53 0.70 -4.56
C GLU A 334 -14.11 -0.55 -3.79
N LEU A 335 -14.74 -1.68 -4.10
CA LEU A 335 -14.44 -2.95 -3.46
C LEU A 335 -14.31 -4.07 -4.50
N THR A 336 -13.54 -5.10 -4.16
CA THR A 336 -13.68 -6.42 -4.79
C THR A 336 -14.84 -7.20 -4.14
N PRO A 337 -15.36 -8.26 -4.79
CA PRO A 337 -16.38 -9.11 -4.18
C PRO A 337 -15.95 -9.67 -2.82
N GLU A 338 -14.68 -10.08 -2.70
CA GLU A 338 -14.10 -10.65 -1.47
C GLU A 338 -14.01 -9.59 -0.37
N GLN A 339 -13.67 -8.35 -0.72
CA GLN A 339 -13.67 -7.23 0.22
C GLN A 339 -15.08 -6.88 0.70
N LEU A 340 -16.09 -6.97 -0.17
CA LEU A 340 -17.49 -6.76 0.23
C LEU A 340 -17.93 -7.83 1.23
N GLU A 341 -17.59 -9.09 0.99
CA GLU A 341 -17.89 -10.19 1.92
C GLU A 341 -17.15 -10.03 3.25
N ALA A 342 -15.87 -9.65 3.21
CA ALA A 342 -15.11 -9.34 4.41
C ALA A 342 -15.77 -8.20 5.21
N MET A 343 -16.20 -7.13 4.54
CA MET A 343 -16.88 -6.02 5.19
C MET A 343 -18.23 -6.44 5.78
N ARG A 344 -19.02 -7.26 5.08
CA ARG A 344 -20.28 -7.82 5.59
C ARG A 344 -20.08 -8.70 6.81
N ARG A 345 -18.97 -9.45 6.87
CA ARG A 345 -18.62 -10.28 8.03
C ARG A 345 -18.22 -9.43 9.24
N LEU A 346 -17.44 -8.37 9.00
CA LEU A 346 -16.94 -7.48 10.06
C LEU A 346 -18.03 -6.53 10.58
N MET A 347 -18.80 -5.93 9.68
CA MET A 347 -19.78 -4.87 9.98
C MET A 347 -21.07 -5.01 9.14
N PRO A 348 -21.95 -5.99 9.45
CA PRO A 348 -23.16 -6.24 8.67
C PRO A 348 -24.04 -4.99 8.51
N GLY A 349 -24.34 -4.30 9.62
CA GLY A 349 -25.25 -3.15 9.63
C GLY A 349 -24.70 -1.88 8.98
N PHE A 350 -23.39 -1.81 8.70
CA PHE A 350 -22.80 -0.65 8.01
C PHE A 350 -23.03 -0.73 6.51
N VAL A 351 -22.91 -1.92 5.92
CA VAL A 351 -23.07 -2.15 4.47
C VAL A 351 -24.52 -1.91 4.02
N ASP A 352 -25.49 -2.10 4.92
CA ASP A 352 -26.92 -1.90 4.64
C ASP A 352 -27.29 -0.45 4.26
N TYR A 353 -26.46 0.54 4.62
CA TYR A 353 -26.66 1.94 4.25
C TYR A 353 -26.15 2.30 2.84
N PHE A 354 -25.67 1.31 2.08
CA PHE A 354 -25.09 1.52 0.76
C PHE A 354 -25.89 0.83 -0.34
N ARG A 355 -25.97 1.50 -1.49
CA ARG A 355 -26.39 0.89 -2.75
C ARG A 355 -25.18 0.27 -3.44
N VAL A 356 -25.26 -1.02 -3.71
CA VAL A 356 -24.19 -1.77 -4.38
C VAL A 356 -24.40 -1.73 -5.89
N VAL A 357 -23.40 -1.23 -6.62
CA VAL A 357 -23.36 -1.24 -8.09
C VAL A 357 -22.28 -2.20 -8.55
N TRP A 358 -22.69 -3.27 -9.21
CA TRP A 358 -21.79 -4.28 -9.76
C TRP A 358 -21.22 -3.86 -11.11
N ILE A 359 -19.90 -3.95 -11.24
CA ILE A 359 -19.14 -3.83 -12.50
C ILE A 359 -18.55 -5.20 -12.81
N GLU A 360 -19.15 -5.84 -13.80
CA GLU A 360 -18.75 -7.16 -14.29
C GLU A 360 -17.53 -7.07 -15.19
N GLU A 361 -16.77 -8.14 -15.29
CA GLU A 361 -15.64 -8.26 -16.22
C GLU A 361 -16.13 -8.20 -17.67
N MET A 362 -15.34 -7.59 -18.56
CA MET A 362 -15.71 -7.52 -19.98
C MET A 362 -15.51 -8.88 -20.64
N ASP A 363 -16.41 -9.24 -21.55
CA ASP A 363 -16.21 -10.40 -22.42
C ASP A 363 -15.10 -10.13 -23.45
N MET A 364 -14.73 -11.18 -24.19
CA MET A 364 -13.68 -11.11 -25.20
C MET A 364 -13.97 -10.04 -26.26
N GLU A 365 -15.21 -10.00 -26.76
CA GLU A 365 -15.58 -9.10 -27.86
C GLU A 365 -15.49 -7.63 -27.42
N THR A 366 -16.05 -7.31 -26.25
CA THR A 366 -15.99 -5.96 -25.67
C THR A 366 -14.55 -5.59 -25.34
N SER A 367 -13.76 -6.52 -24.80
CA SER A 367 -12.34 -6.29 -24.52
C SER A 367 -11.56 -5.92 -25.79
N LEU A 368 -11.77 -6.65 -26.90
CA LEU A 368 -11.14 -6.31 -28.19
C LEU A 368 -11.59 -4.95 -28.74
N ARG A 369 -12.85 -4.55 -28.51
CA ARG A 369 -13.30 -3.18 -28.84
C ARG A 369 -12.52 -2.12 -28.07
N ILE A 370 -12.22 -2.36 -26.78
CA ILE A 370 -11.37 -1.44 -25.98
C ILE A 370 -9.98 -1.30 -26.58
N PHE A 371 -9.35 -2.40 -27.02
CA PHE A 371 -8.05 -2.34 -27.70
C PHE A 371 -8.11 -1.47 -28.96
N ARG A 372 -9.17 -1.60 -29.76
CA ARG A 372 -9.38 -0.77 -30.96
C ARG A 372 -9.59 0.70 -30.62
N TYR A 373 -10.43 1.02 -29.64
CA TYR A 373 -10.64 2.41 -29.19
C TYR A 373 -9.34 3.04 -28.66
N PHE A 374 -8.53 2.28 -27.93
CA PHE A 374 -7.21 2.74 -27.49
C PHE A 374 -6.28 2.99 -28.67
N ALA A 375 -6.22 2.06 -29.64
CA ALA A 375 -5.40 2.20 -30.84
C ALA A 375 -5.80 3.43 -31.68
N GLU A 376 -7.10 3.65 -31.89
CA GLU A 376 -7.64 4.84 -32.58
C GLU A 376 -7.28 6.14 -31.83
N TYR A 377 -7.38 6.13 -30.50
CA TYR A 377 -6.99 7.27 -29.66
C TYR A 377 -5.50 7.60 -29.83
N VAL A 378 -4.64 6.58 -29.81
CA VAL A 378 -3.19 6.73 -29.99
C VAL A 378 -2.87 7.20 -31.40
N GLN A 379 -3.52 6.66 -32.42
CA GLN A 379 -3.33 7.09 -33.81
C GLN A 379 -3.68 8.56 -33.99
N LYS A 380 -4.79 9.02 -33.40
CA LYS A 380 -5.22 10.41 -33.48
C LYS A 380 -4.27 11.38 -32.76
N ASN A 381 -3.79 11.02 -31.57
CA ASN A 381 -3.03 11.94 -30.71
C ASN A 381 -1.51 11.85 -30.87
N LEU A 382 -0.98 10.67 -31.19
CA LEU A 382 0.46 10.38 -31.27
C LEU A 382 0.92 10.00 -32.67
N LYS A 383 0.01 9.83 -33.65
CA LYS A 383 0.33 9.38 -35.01
C LYS A 383 1.06 8.03 -35.04
N MET A 384 0.73 7.15 -34.08
CA MET A 384 1.25 5.79 -33.99
C MET A 384 0.14 4.79 -34.30
N GLU A 385 0.49 3.69 -34.95
CA GLU A 385 -0.47 2.69 -35.43
C GLU A 385 -0.19 1.33 -34.79
N PHE A 386 -1.25 0.62 -34.40
CA PHE A 386 -1.18 -0.79 -34.02
C PHE A 386 -1.75 -1.63 -35.16
N SER A 387 -1.04 -2.68 -35.57
CA SER A 387 -1.63 -3.63 -36.51
C SER A 387 -2.80 -4.39 -35.85
N PRO A 388 -3.85 -4.79 -36.60
CA PRO A 388 -4.98 -5.54 -36.03
C PRO A 388 -4.54 -6.83 -35.32
N SER A 389 -3.57 -7.54 -35.90
CA SER A 389 -2.99 -8.76 -35.34
C SER A 389 -2.20 -8.50 -34.04
N ALA A 390 -1.65 -7.30 -33.86
CA ALA A 390 -0.93 -6.92 -32.65
C ALA A 390 -1.90 -6.78 -31.47
N LEU A 391 -3.11 -6.24 -31.72
CA LEU A 391 -4.16 -6.13 -30.71
C LEU A 391 -4.66 -7.52 -30.27
N GLU A 392 -4.85 -8.44 -31.23
CA GLU A 392 -5.22 -9.83 -30.95
C GLU A 392 -4.13 -10.55 -30.15
N THR A 393 -2.87 -10.35 -30.52
CA THR A 393 -1.70 -10.89 -29.79
C THR A 393 -1.65 -10.35 -28.36
N ALA A 394 -1.85 -9.05 -28.17
CA ALA A 394 -1.87 -8.42 -26.85
C ALA A 394 -2.98 -8.98 -25.97
N TYR A 395 -4.19 -9.15 -26.52
CA TYR A 395 -5.31 -9.78 -25.83
C TYR A 395 -4.97 -11.22 -25.41
N ALA A 396 -4.48 -12.04 -26.35
CA ALA A 396 -4.15 -13.44 -26.09
C ALA A 396 -3.09 -13.61 -25.00
N LEU A 397 -2.04 -12.78 -25.01
CA LEU A 397 -1.00 -12.80 -23.98
C LEU A 397 -1.57 -12.41 -22.60
N LEU A 398 -2.37 -11.35 -22.52
CA LEU A 398 -2.94 -10.87 -21.26
C LEU A 398 -4.02 -11.80 -20.70
N ASP A 399 -4.78 -12.47 -21.56
CA ASP A 399 -5.77 -13.46 -21.15
C ASP A 399 -5.09 -14.73 -20.63
N ARG A 400 -4.03 -15.19 -21.30
CA ARG A 400 -3.28 -16.38 -20.91
C ARG A 400 -2.45 -16.15 -19.64
N PHE A 401 -1.70 -15.05 -19.57
CA PHE A 401 -0.66 -14.85 -18.57
C PHE A 401 -0.97 -13.76 -17.53
N ALA A 402 -1.91 -12.84 -17.74
CA ALA A 402 -2.21 -11.77 -16.78
C ALA A 402 -3.58 -11.97 -16.10
N ARG A 403 -3.84 -13.16 -15.57
CA ARG A 403 -5.13 -13.55 -14.97
C ARG A 403 -5.41 -12.95 -13.58
N TYR A 404 -4.38 -12.40 -12.94
CA TYR A 404 -4.47 -11.73 -11.64
C TYR A 404 -5.12 -10.33 -11.74
N GLU A 405 -5.22 -9.79 -12.95
CA GLU A 405 -5.94 -8.56 -13.26
C GLU A 405 -7.06 -8.84 -14.28
N SER A 406 -8.17 -8.11 -14.16
CA SER A 406 -9.30 -8.19 -15.10
C SER A 406 -9.22 -7.16 -16.21
N PHE A 407 -9.87 -7.46 -17.33
CA PHE A 407 -10.11 -6.48 -18.40
C PHE A 407 -11.15 -5.42 -17.96
N PRO A 408 -11.02 -4.15 -18.40
CA PRO A 408 -10.05 -3.63 -19.38
C PRO A 408 -8.75 -3.09 -18.78
N GLY A 409 -8.58 -3.06 -17.46
CA GLY A 409 -7.46 -2.39 -16.79
C GLY A 409 -6.08 -2.88 -17.25
N LYS A 410 -5.88 -4.20 -17.29
CA LYS A 410 -4.63 -4.80 -17.79
C LYS A 410 -4.35 -4.49 -19.25
N ALA A 411 -5.40 -4.40 -20.08
CA ALA A 411 -5.26 -4.04 -21.49
C ALA A 411 -4.77 -2.60 -21.65
N VAL A 412 -5.41 -1.64 -20.98
CA VAL A 412 -5.02 -0.24 -21.06
C VAL A 412 -3.61 -0.04 -20.53
N LYS A 413 -3.27 -0.63 -19.37
CA LYS A 413 -1.94 -0.54 -18.77
C LYS A 413 -0.86 -1.09 -19.71
N PHE A 414 -1.06 -2.29 -20.24
CA PHE A 414 -0.09 -2.91 -21.15
C PHE A 414 0.05 -2.16 -22.48
N MET A 415 -1.06 -1.68 -23.06
CA MET A 415 -1.03 -0.86 -24.27
C MET A 415 -0.30 0.47 -24.03
N GLN A 416 -0.47 1.08 -22.86
CA GLN A 416 0.32 2.27 -22.45
C GLN A 416 1.82 1.95 -22.36
N THR A 417 2.19 0.81 -21.76
CA THR A 417 3.58 0.34 -21.75
C THR A 417 4.12 0.21 -23.17
N CYS A 418 3.34 -0.38 -24.08
CA CYS A 418 3.73 -0.54 -25.48
C CYS A 418 3.95 0.81 -26.19
N VAL A 419 3.04 1.77 -26.02
CA VAL A 419 3.19 3.12 -26.58
C VAL A 419 4.42 3.82 -26.01
N ASN A 420 4.62 3.77 -24.69
CA ASN A 420 5.76 4.42 -24.05
C ASN A 420 7.10 3.85 -24.53
N GLN A 421 7.20 2.53 -24.68
CA GLN A 421 8.39 1.88 -25.21
C GLN A 421 8.63 2.28 -26.67
N ALA A 422 7.60 2.24 -27.51
CA ALA A 422 7.72 2.60 -28.91
C ALA A 422 8.07 4.09 -29.10
N LEU A 423 7.61 4.99 -28.22
CA LEU A 423 8.04 6.40 -28.21
C LEU A 423 9.52 6.54 -27.88
N GLN A 424 10.05 5.78 -26.91
CA GLN A 424 11.48 5.78 -26.58
C GLN A 424 12.34 5.26 -27.74
N GLU A 425 11.84 4.27 -28.47
CA GLU A 425 12.50 3.65 -29.63
C GLU A 425 12.27 4.41 -30.96
N ASN A 426 11.50 5.51 -30.94
CA ASN A 426 11.05 6.25 -32.13
C ASN A 426 10.32 5.37 -33.17
N HIS A 427 9.65 4.32 -32.71
CA HIS A 427 8.92 3.38 -33.56
C HIS A 427 7.46 3.83 -33.71
N LYS A 428 6.97 3.95 -34.94
CA LYS A 428 5.62 4.51 -35.23
C LYS A 428 4.54 3.46 -35.46
N LYS A 429 4.92 2.22 -35.74
CA LYS A 429 3.98 1.13 -36.04
C LYS A 429 4.32 -0.05 -35.15
N LEU A 430 3.36 -0.52 -34.35
CA LEU A 430 3.54 -1.69 -33.51
C LEU A 430 2.95 -2.93 -34.17
N GLU A 431 3.79 -3.94 -34.33
CA GLU A 431 3.42 -5.25 -34.89
C GLU A 431 3.46 -6.35 -33.81
N ASN A 432 3.05 -7.56 -34.15
CA ASN A 432 2.95 -8.68 -33.20
C ASN A 432 4.28 -8.93 -32.45
N LEU A 433 5.40 -8.85 -33.17
CA LEU A 433 6.72 -9.08 -32.58
C LEU A 433 7.12 -8.00 -31.57
N ASP A 434 6.67 -6.76 -31.75
CA ASP A 434 6.89 -5.69 -30.78
C ASP A 434 6.11 -5.97 -29.50
N ILE A 435 4.84 -6.35 -29.63
CA ILE A 435 3.98 -6.72 -28.49
C ILE A 435 4.61 -7.86 -27.69
N ILE A 436 5.08 -8.91 -28.36
CA ILE A 436 5.72 -10.06 -27.71
C ILE A 436 7.04 -9.66 -27.06
N ARG A 437 7.86 -8.83 -27.72
CA ARG A 437 9.12 -8.32 -27.16
C ARG A 437 8.87 -7.52 -25.88
N ILE A 438 7.91 -6.61 -25.91
CA ILE A 438 7.55 -5.76 -24.76
C ILE A 438 7.01 -6.62 -23.62
N PHE A 439 6.11 -7.57 -23.91
CA PHE A 439 5.58 -8.49 -22.91
C PHE A 439 6.69 -9.38 -22.31
N SER A 440 7.61 -9.87 -23.14
CA SER A 440 8.77 -10.65 -22.70
C SER A 440 9.67 -9.86 -21.74
N HIS A 441 9.92 -8.58 -22.05
CA HIS A 441 10.70 -7.70 -21.19
C HIS A 441 10.00 -7.38 -19.85
N GLU A 442 8.67 -7.19 -19.86
CA GLU A 442 7.89 -6.93 -18.64
C GLU A 442 7.78 -8.17 -17.76
N THR A 443 7.57 -9.35 -18.35
CA THR A 443 7.28 -10.59 -17.62
C THR A 443 8.48 -11.49 -17.38
N GLY A 444 9.61 -11.29 -18.05
CA GLY A 444 10.74 -12.23 -17.97
C GLY A 444 10.64 -13.43 -18.90
N ILE A 445 9.44 -13.72 -19.44
CA ILE A 445 9.19 -14.93 -20.22
C ILE A 445 9.83 -14.78 -21.59
N PRO A 446 10.72 -15.69 -22.03
CA PRO A 446 11.38 -15.58 -23.32
C PRO A 446 10.39 -15.71 -24.48
N ASP A 447 10.71 -15.03 -25.59
CA ASP A 447 9.90 -15.03 -26.81
C ASP A 447 9.56 -16.45 -27.30
N THR A 448 10.51 -17.38 -27.15
CA THR A 448 10.36 -18.81 -27.47
C THR A 448 9.22 -19.47 -26.72
N LEU A 449 8.93 -19.07 -25.48
CA LEU A 449 7.82 -19.64 -24.72
C LEU A 449 6.48 -18.95 -25.03
N LEU A 450 6.51 -17.69 -25.48
CA LEU A 450 5.30 -16.92 -25.81
C LEU A 450 4.79 -17.15 -27.24
N ARG A 451 5.64 -17.64 -28.15
CA ARG A 451 5.40 -17.71 -29.60
C ARG A 451 5.08 -19.10 -30.12
N ASP A 452 3.83 -19.39 -30.44
CA ASP A 452 3.45 -20.72 -30.94
C ASP A 452 4.08 -21.04 -32.32
N ASP A 453 4.47 -20.03 -33.09
CA ASP A 453 5.16 -20.16 -34.37
C ASP A 453 6.65 -20.56 -34.24
N LYS A 454 7.25 -20.42 -33.05
CA LYS A 454 8.66 -20.72 -32.80
C LYS A 454 8.80 -22.09 -32.11
N PRO A 455 9.39 -23.10 -32.77
CA PRO A 455 9.61 -24.40 -32.14
C PRO A 455 10.63 -24.28 -31.01
N LEU A 456 10.44 -25.09 -29.98
CA LEU A 456 11.41 -25.27 -28.91
C LEU A 456 12.20 -26.55 -29.16
N TYR A 457 13.45 -26.43 -29.60
CA TYR A 457 14.29 -27.59 -29.89
C TYR A 457 14.83 -28.22 -28.60
N ASP A 458 14.65 -29.53 -28.47
CA ASP A 458 15.06 -30.29 -27.29
C ASP A 458 16.57 -30.18 -27.03
N GLN A 459 17.37 -30.14 -28.10
CA GLN A 459 18.83 -29.97 -28.02
C GLN A 459 19.24 -28.64 -27.40
N GLU A 460 18.66 -27.52 -27.87
CA GLU A 460 18.97 -26.18 -27.35
C GLU A 460 18.54 -26.05 -25.89
N LEU A 461 17.35 -26.55 -25.56
CA LEU A 461 16.81 -26.55 -24.22
C LEU A 461 17.70 -27.36 -23.26
N ARG A 462 18.07 -28.58 -23.66
CA ARG A 462 18.92 -29.45 -22.85
C ARG A 462 20.32 -28.87 -22.68
N GLN A 463 20.89 -28.27 -23.73
CA GLN A 463 22.20 -27.62 -23.69
C GLN A 463 22.20 -26.43 -22.72
N PHE A 464 21.12 -25.65 -22.67
CA PHE A 464 20.98 -24.55 -21.71
C PHE A 464 21.15 -25.06 -20.27
N PHE A 465 20.46 -26.13 -19.89
CA PHE A 465 20.55 -26.69 -18.53
C PHE A 465 21.87 -27.42 -18.27
N LEU A 466 22.36 -28.23 -19.22
CA LEU A 466 23.66 -28.91 -19.11
C LEU A 466 24.84 -27.96 -18.91
N SER A 467 24.76 -26.75 -19.47
CA SER A 467 25.81 -25.75 -19.29
C SER A 467 25.93 -25.28 -17.83
N ARG A 468 24.87 -25.41 -17.03
CA ARG A 468 24.76 -24.91 -15.64
C ARG A 468 24.65 -26.01 -14.58
N ILE A 469 24.12 -27.17 -14.95
CA ILE A 469 23.83 -28.30 -14.04
C ILE A 469 24.65 -29.49 -14.51
N LYS A 470 25.47 -30.06 -13.63
CA LYS A 470 26.39 -31.18 -13.93
C LYS A 470 25.96 -32.44 -13.18
N GLY A 471 25.98 -33.59 -13.86
CA GLY A 471 25.73 -34.91 -13.28
C GLY A 471 24.29 -35.18 -12.81
N GLN A 472 23.31 -34.43 -13.31
CA GLN A 472 21.89 -34.57 -12.94
C GLN A 472 21.00 -34.69 -14.20
N ASP A 473 21.40 -35.54 -15.15
CA ASP A 473 20.71 -35.69 -16.44
C ASP A 473 19.22 -36.04 -16.28
N GLN A 474 18.88 -36.93 -15.35
CA GLN A 474 17.49 -37.31 -15.07
C GLN A 474 16.63 -36.14 -14.56
N VAL A 475 17.24 -35.18 -13.86
CA VAL A 475 16.57 -33.96 -13.38
C VAL A 475 16.38 -33.00 -14.56
N ILE A 476 17.41 -32.85 -15.40
CA ILE A 476 17.37 -32.01 -16.60
C ILE A 476 16.27 -32.49 -17.57
N ASP A 477 16.16 -33.79 -17.81
CA ASP A 477 15.17 -34.35 -18.73
C ASP A 477 13.73 -34.10 -18.22
N LYS A 478 13.50 -34.21 -16.90
CA LYS A 478 12.21 -33.84 -16.27
C LYS A 478 11.89 -32.36 -16.42
N ILE A 479 12.87 -31.47 -16.19
CA ILE A 479 12.68 -30.02 -16.35
C ILE A 479 12.35 -29.67 -17.81
N CYS A 480 13.06 -30.29 -18.77
CA CYS A 480 12.78 -30.12 -20.19
C CYS A 480 11.35 -30.54 -20.54
N ALA A 481 10.84 -31.64 -19.96
CA ALA A 481 9.46 -32.06 -20.12
C ALA A 481 8.46 -31.03 -19.57
N ILE A 482 8.68 -30.50 -18.36
CA ILE A 482 7.83 -29.46 -17.74
C ILE A 482 7.76 -28.21 -18.63
N ILE A 483 8.91 -27.76 -19.16
CA ILE A 483 8.97 -26.60 -20.05
C ILE A 483 8.19 -26.84 -21.34
N LYS A 484 8.25 -28.06 -21.91
CA LYS A 484 7.48 -28.43 -23.10
C LYS A 484 5.98 -28.42 -22.83
N VAL A 485 5.53 -28.88 -21.66
CA VAL A 485 4.11 -28.82 -21.24
C VAL A 485 3.64 -27.37 -21.13
N PHE A 486 4.44 -26.50 -20.50
CA PHE A 486 4.13 -25.07 -20.42
C PHE A 486 4.10 -24.40 -21.80
N LYS A 487 5.10 -24.68 -22.65
CA LYS A 487 5.22 -24.16 -24.01
C LYS A 487 4.00 -24.48 -24.85
N THR A 488 3.49 -25.71 -24.74
CA THR A 488 2.30 -26.19 -25.46
C THR A 488 0.98 -25.73 -24.83
N GLY A 489 1.02 -25.09 -23.66
CA GLY A 489 -0.18 -24.60 -22.97
C GLY A 489 -1.06 -25.72 -22.39
N LEU A 490 -0.47 -26.89 -22.12
CA LEU A 490 -1.18 -28.06 -21.58
C LEU A 490 -1.20 -28.09 -20.04
N ASN A 491 -0.61 -27.10 -19.38
CA ASN A 491 -0.68 -26.95 -17.93
C ASN A 491 -2.08 -26.50 -17.49
N ASP A 492 -2.51 -26.92 -16.30
CA ASP A 492 -3.74 -26.40 -15.68
C ASP A 492 -3.56 -24.89 -15.42
N PRO A 493 -4.38 -24.03 -16.02
CA PRO A 493 -4.14 -22.61 -15.96
C PRO A 493 -4.78 -21.96 -14.71
N ASN A 494 -5.36 -22.78 -13.82
CA ASN A 494 -5.82 -22.38 -12.49
C ASN A 494 -4.81 -22.73 -11.38
N LYS A 495 -3.70 -23.39 -11.71
CA LYS A 495 -2.66 -23.77 -10.76
C LYS A 495 -1.36 -23.02 -11.04
N PRO A 496 -0.39 -23.03 -10.11
CA PRO A 496 0.98 -22.65 -10.43
C PRO A 496 1.50 -23.41 -11.65
N ILE A 497 2.48 -22.85 -12.37
CA ILE A 497 3.03 -23.45 -13.60
C ILE A 497 3.50 -24.89 -13.35
N ALA A 498 4.14 -25.10 -12.21
CA ALA A 498 4.45 -26.41 -11.65
C ALA A 498 4.77 -26.28 -10.17
N THR A 499 4.39 -27.29 -9.39
CA THR A 499 4.82 -27.49 -8.01
C THR A 499 5.80 -28.66 -7.96
N MET A 500 6.99 -28.43 -7.40
CA MET A 500 8.10 -29.38 -7.47
C MET A 500 8.75 -29.58 -6.11
N ILE A 501 9.16 -30.81 -5.81
CA ILE A 501 10.06 -31.10 -4.70
C ILE A 501 11.38 -31.65 -5.21
N PHE A 502 12.48 -31.03 -4.76
CA PHE A 502 13.85 -31.39 -5.05
C PHE A 502 14.42 -32.14 -3.85
N ALA A 503 14.63 -33.44 -3.99
CA ALA A 503 15.13 -34.30 -2.91
C ALA A 503 16.49 -34.89 -3.25
N GLY A 504 17.36 -35.00 -2.25
CA GLY A 504 18.69 -35.58 -2.41
C GLY A 504 19.68 -35.09 -1.35
N PRO A 505 20.97 -35.45 -1.46
CA PRO A 505 21.99 -34.99 -0.53
C PRO A 505 22.24 -33.48 -0.56
N THR A 506 22.95 -32.95 0.43
CA THR A 506 23.36 -31.54 0.42
C THR A 506 24.45 -31.31 -0.64
N GLY A 507 24.43 -30.15 -1.29
CA GLY A 507 25.51 -29.75 -2.22
C GLY A 507 25.51 -30.43 -3.59
N VAL A 508 24.42 -31.11 -3.98
CA VAL A 508 24.29 -31.81 -5.29
C VAL A 508 23.70 -30.95 -6.42
N GLY A 509 23.35 -29.69 -6.15
CA GLY A 509 22.87 -28.75 -7.18
C GLY A 509 21.37 -28.43 -7.16
N LYS A 510 20.63 -28.74 -6.07
CA LYS A 510 19.21 -28.38 -5.93
C LYS A 510 18.93 -26.88 -6.14
N THR A 511 19.63 -26.02 -5.39
CA THR A 511 19.49 -24.55 -5.50
C THR A 511 20.01 -24.02 -6.83
N ALA A 512 21.09 -24.61 -7.37
CA ALA A 512 21.63 -24.24 -8.68
C ALA A 512 20.62 -24.53 -9.81
N THR A 513 19.88 -25.63 -9.69
CA THR A 513 18.80 -26.00 -10.62
C THR A 513 17.64 -25.01 -10.55
N ALA A 514 17.20 -24.64 -9.34
CA ALA A 514 16.16 -23.61 -9.17
C ALA A 514 16.57 -22.27 -9.79
N LYS A 515 17.84 -21.88 -9.64
CA LYS A 515 18.39 -20.68 -10.29
C LYS A 515 18.40 -20.80 -11.81
N ALA A 516 18.81 -21.94 -12.37
CA ALA A 516 18.80 -22.16 -13.82
C ALA A 516 17.38 -22.13 -14.41
N ILE A 517 16.40 -22.73 -13.73
CA ILE A 517 14.98 -22.65 -14.11
C ILE A 517 14.51 -21.20 -14.11
N SER A 518 14.85 -20.45 -13.05
CA SER A 518 14.48 -19.04 -12.91
C SER A 518 15.09 -18.16 -14.00
N GLU A 519 16.35 -18.39 -14.35
CA GLU A 519 17.01 -17.70 -15.47
C GLU A 519 16.36 -18.03 -16.82
N PHE A 520 15.96 -19.29 -17.04
CA PHE A 520 15.32 -19.70 -18.29
C PHE A 520 13.92 -19.11 -18.46
N PHE A 521 13.07 -19.27 -17.44
CA PHE A 521 11.67 -18.86 -17.50
C PHE A 521 11.47 -17.36 -17.39
N PHE A 522 12.27 -16.67 -16.58
CA PHE A 522 11.98 -15.28 -16.18
C PHE A 522 13.21 -14.36 -16.25
N GLY A 523 14.31 -14.81 -16.87
CA GLY A 523 15.56 -14.06 -16.91
C GLY A 523 15.63 -12.92 -17.94
N MET A 524 14.57 -12.71 -18.74
CA MET A 524 14.61 -11.71 -19.82
C MET A 524 14.13 -10.33 -19.35
N GLY A 525 14.99 -9.31 -19.39
CA GLY A 525 14.58 -7.90 -19.28
C GLY A 525 14.05 -7.43 -17.92
N GLN A 526 13.69 -8.33 -16.99
CA GLN A 526 13.36 -7.94 -15.63
C GLN A 526 14.61 -7.34 -14.97
N GLY A 527 14.56 -6.05 -14.59
CA GLY A 527 15.63 -5.39 -13.83
C GLY A 527 15.83 -5.93 -12.40
N TYR A 528 15.24 -7.09 -12.08
CA TYR A 528 15.22 -7.73 -10.78
C TYR A 528 15.48 -9.23 -10.91
N ARG A 529 15.93 -9.86 -9.83
CA ARG A 529 16.15 -11.32 -9.81
C ARG A 529 14.80 -12.06 -9.73
N PRO A 530 14.52 -13.01 -10.65
CA PRO A 530 13.24 -13.73 -10.68
C PRO A 530 13.09 -14.83 -9.61
N LEU A 531 14.18 -15.20 -8.92
CA LEU A 531 14.19 -16.22 -7.88
C LEU A 531 13.91 -15.60 -6.50
N ILE A 532 12.77 -15.93 -5.92
CA ILE A 532 12.40 -15.61 -4.54
C ILE A 532 12.81 -16.80 -3.65
N ARG A 533 13.92 -16.66 -2.92
CA ARG A 533 14.39 -17.71 -1.99
C ARG A 533 13.94 -17.43 -0.57
N LEU A 534 13.35 -18.45 0.06
CA LEU A 534 12.84 -18.44 1.42
C LEU A 534 13.44 -19.63 2.16
N ASP A 535 14.18 -19.36 3.24
CA ASP A 535 14.75 -20.40 4.10
C ASP A 535 13.70 -20.83 5.12
N MET A 536 13.26 -22.09 5.06
CA MET A 536 12.21 -22.60 5.96
C MET A 536 12.69 -22.80 7.40
N SER A 537 13.99 -22.78 7.64
CA SER A 537 14.54 -22.72 9.00
C SER A 537 14.19 -21.43 9.73
N GLU A 538 13.87 -20.34 9.01
CA GLU A 538 13.41 -19.07 9.60
C GLU A 538 11.94 -19.11 10.08
N PHE A 539 11.18 -20.16 9.72
CA PHE A 539 9.73 -20.25 9.95
C PHE A 539 9.31 -21.50 10.73
N GLN A 540 10.10 -21.86 11.74
CA GLN A 540 9.82 -23.00 12.62
C GLN A 540 8.70 -22.71 13.63
N HIS A 541 8.55 -21.45 14.05
CA HIS A 541 7.62 -21.07 15.10
C HIS A 541 6.34 -20.41 14.54
N PRO A 542 5.16 -20.65 15.15
CA PRO A 542 3.88 -20.14 14.64
C PRO A 542 3.83 -18.61 14.42
N GLY A 543 4.44 -17.81 15.30
CA GLY A 543 4.46 -16.35 15.17
C GLY A 543 5.24 -15.83 13.94
N GLN A 544 6.11 -16.65 13.35
CA GLN A 544 6.87 -16.28 12.15
C GLN A 544 6.06 -16.47 10.87
N ILE A 545 4.98 -17.26 10.91
CA ILE A 545 4.13 -17.56 9.74
C ILE A 545 3.49 -16.29 9.18
N TYR A 546 3.05 -15.38 10.06
CA TYR A 546 2.49 -14.09 9.64
C TYR A 546 3.50 -13.24 8.84
N ARG A 547 4.80 -13.38 9.09
CA ARG A 547 5.85 -12.70 8.30
C ARG A 547 6.05 -13.31 6.91
N LEU A 548 5.53 -14.51 6.66
CA LEU A 548 5.61 -15.17 5.37
C LEU A 548 4.34 -14.95 4.55
N ILE A 549 3.20 -15.37 5.09
CA ILE A 549 1.90 -15.44 4.39
C ILE A 549 0.89 -14.39 4.85
N GLY A 550 1.24 -13.57 5.85
CA GLY A 550 0.37 -12.49 6.29
C GLY A 550 0.16 -11.41 5.22
N PRO A 551 -0.73 -10.43 5.48
CA PRO A 551 -1.04 -9.34 4.57
C PRO A 551 0.20 -8.55 4.12
N GLU A 552 1.17 -8.38 5.02
CA GLU A 552 2.49 -7.76 4.78
C GLU A 552 3.61 -8.82 4.81
N GLY A 553 3.25 -10.07 4.55
CA GLY A 553 4.16 -11.20 4.54
C GLY A 553 5.11 -11.13 3.34
N LYS A 554 6.36 -11.55 3.55
CA LYS A 554 7.42 -11.49 2.55
C LYS A 554 7.02 -12.20 1.26
N LEU A 555 6.44 -13.41 1.33
CA LEU A 555 6.03 -14.15 0.14
C LEU A 555 4.92 -13.42 -0.61
N VAL A 556 3.88 -13.01 0.11
CA VAL A 556 2.71 -12.31 -0.44
C VAL A 556 3.13 -11.03 -1.15
N GLN A 557 3.97 -10.22 -0.53
CA GLN A 557 4.44 -8.98 -1.12
C GLN A 557 5.24 -9.23 -2.40
N HIS A 558 6.19 -10.17 -2.36
CA HIS A 558 7.04 -10.45 -3.53
C HIS A 558 6.21 -10.97 -4.72
N VAL A 559 5.24 -11.85 -4.48
CA VAL A 559 4.42 -12.42 -5.55
C VAL A 559 3.41 -11.40 -6.10
N ARG A 560 2.84 -10.52 -5.27
CA ARG A 560 2.00 -9.40 -5.74
C ARG A 560 2.79 -8.41 -6.58
N GLU A 561 4.02 -8.10 -6.19
CA GLU A 561 4.92 -7.22 -6.95
C GLU A 561 5.44 -7.90 -8.23
N ARG A 562 5.67 -9.22 -8.18
CA ARG A 562 6.27 -10.03 -9.25
C ARG A 562 5.55 -11.38 -9.42
N PRO A 563 4.40 -11.39 -10.11
CA PRO A 563 3.63 -12.61 -10.33
C PRO A 563 4.39 -13.67 -11.15
N PHE A 564 5.30 -13.23 -12.01
CA PHE A 564 6.17 -14.08 -12.83
C PHE A 564 7.48 -14.35 -12.11
N SER A 565 7.52 -15.40 -11.31
CA SER A 565 8.67 -15.70 -10.46
C SER A 565 8.83 -17.18 -10.13
N VAL A 566 10.03 -17.55 -9.70
CA VAL A 566 10.28 -18.87 -9.08
C VAL A 566 10.33 -18.68 -7.57
N VAL A 567 9.45 -19.37 -6.85
CA VAL A 567 9.43 -19.37 -5.39
C VAL A 567 10.13 -20.63 -4.90
N LEU A 568 11.26 -20.43 -4.22
CA LEU A 568 12.08 -21.51 -3.66
C LEU A 568 11.93 -21.55 -2.14
N PHE A 569 11.24 -22.58 -1.65
CA PHE A 569 11.19 -22.96 -0.23
C PHE A 569 12.34 -23.92 0.08
N ASP A 570 13.41 -23.41 0.67
CA ASP A 570 14.60 -24.19 0.97
C ASP A 570 14.44 -24.92 2.31
N GLU A 571 14.85 -26.18 2.38
CA GLU A 571 14.78 -27.05 3.57
C GLU A 571 13.36 -27.17 4.16
N ILE A 572 12.39 -27.50 3.29
CA ILE A 572 10.95 -27.50 3.62
C ILE A 572 10.60 -28.37 4.84
N GLU A 573 11.38 -29.40 5.15
CA GLU A 573 11.18 -30.25 6.32
C GLU A 573 11.39 -29.52 7.67
N LYS A 574 11.98 -28.33 7.65
CA LYS A 574 12.17 -27.47 8.83
C LYS A 574 10.99 -26.53 9.08
N ALA A 575 10.10 -26.35 8.11
CA ALA A 575 8.96 -25.46 8.23
C ALA A 575 7.98 -25.90 9.33
N ASN A 576 7.28 -24.93 9.92
CA ASN A 576 6.10 -25.24 10.73
C ASN A 576 4.99 -25.89 9.87
N PRO A 577 4.29 -26.93 10.35
CA PRO A 577 3.22 -27.60 9.59
C PRO A 577 2.09 -26.69 9.08
N LEU A 578 1.79 -25.60 9.77
CA LEU A 578 0.77 -24.62 9.33
C LEU A 578 1.13 -23.93 8.00
N ILE A 579 2.41 -23.93 7.61
CA ILE A 579 2.85 -23.42 6.30
C ILE A 579 2.36 -24.37 5.20
N PHE A 580 2.32 -25.68 5.46
CA PHE A 580 1.81 -26.66 4.51
C PHE A 580 0.32 -26.45 4.24
N ASP A 581 -0.45 -26.06 5.27
CA ASP A 581 -1.88 -25.75 5.13
C ASP A 581 -2.11 -24.55 4.20
N ALA A 582 -1.33 -23.48 4.35
CA ALA A 582 -1.42 -22.33 3.47
C ALA A 582 -0.97 -22.66 2.03
N LEU A 583 0.06 -23.50 1.88
CA LEU A 583 0.55 -23.93 0.58
C LEU A 583 -0.42 -24.86 -0.14
N LEU A 584 -1.26 -25.63 0.56
CA LEU A 584 -2.29 -26.47 -0.08
C LEU A 584 -3.20 -25.64 -0.98
N THR A 585 -3.78 -24.55 -0.45
CA THR A 585 -4.64 -23.65 -1.24
C THR A 585 -3.89 -23.06 -2.43
N VAL A 586 -2.62 -22.67 -2.23
CA VAL A 586 -1.78 -22.12 -3.31
C VAL A 586 -1.52 -23.15 -4.40
N MET A 587 -1.23 -24.40 -4.06
CA MET A 587 -0.97 -25.46 -5.06
C MET A 587 -2.25 -25.90 -5.79
N ASP A 588 -3.41 -25.78 -5.15
CA ASP A 588 -4.69 -26.23 -5.68
C ASP A 588 -5.41 -25.21 -6.54
N GLU A 589 -5.47 -23.97 -6.05
CA GLU A 589 -6.24 -22.89 -6.65
C GLU A 589 -5.34 -21.82 -7.26
N GLY A 590 -4.03 -21.88 -7.03
CA GLY A 590 -3.10 -20.85 -7.47
C GLY A 590 -3.32 -19.51 -6.78
N LEU A 591 -4.12 -19.45 -5.71
CA LEU A 591 -4.51 -18.21 -5.04
C LEU A 591 -4.23 -18.30 -3.53
N LEU A 592 -3.91 -17.16 -2.93
CA LEU A 592 -3.83 -17.00 -1.48
C LEU A 592 -4.61 -15.75 -1.05
N LEU A 593 -5.63 -15.94 -0.21
CA LEU A 593 -6.43 -14.86 0.36
C LEU A 593 -5.86 -14.44 1.71
N ASP A 594 -5.62 -13.14 1.91
CA ASP A 594 -5.26 -12.61 3.23
C ASP A 594 -6.50 -12.22 4.07
N ALA A 595 -6.27 -11.90 5.35
CA ALA A 595 -7.34 -11.55 6.29
C ALA A 595 -8.14 -10.28 5.90
N ALA A 596 -7.57 -9.42 5.05
CA ALA A 596 -8.25 -8.23 4.53
C ALA A 596 -9.04 -8.52 3.24
N GLY A 597 -9.12 -9.79 2.82
CA GLY A 597 -9.80 -10.22 1.60
C GLY A 597 -9.02 -9.90 0.33
N ARG A 598 -7.71 -9.61 0.42
CA ARG A 598 -6.87 -9.36 -0.76
C ARG A 598 -6.33 -10.68 -1.29
N ILE A 599 -6.43 -10.87 -2.61
CA ILE A 599 -5.97 -12.07 -3.31
C ILE A 599 -4.51 -11.88 -3.77
N THR A 600 -3.70 -12.93 -3.63
CA THR A 600 -2.36 -13.06 -4.23
C THR A 600 -2.39 -14.23 -5.21
N ASP A 601 -1.92 -13.99 -6.45
CA ASP A 601 -1.99 -14.97 -7.54
C ASP A 601 -0.63 -15.62 -7.81
N PHE A 602 -0.59 -16.94 -7.72
CA PHE A 602 0.56 -17.81 -7.92
C PHE A 602 0.49 -18.59 -9.24
N ARG A 603 -0.52 -18.41 -10.08
CA ARG A 603 -0.71 -19.18 -11.32
C ARG A 603 0.41 -18.97 -12.35
N ASN A 604 1.15 -17.87 -12.24
CA ASN A 604 2.35 -17.58 -13.04
C ASN A 604 3.67 -17.90 -12.33
N THR A 605 3.62 -18.63 -11.21
CA THR A 605 4.80 -18.98 -10.43
C THR A 605 5.21 -20.43 -10.64
N LEU A 606 6.51 -20.70 -10.51
CA LEU A 606 7.05 -22.04 -10.31
C LEU A 606 7.37 -22.22 -8.83
N ILE A 607 6.74 -23.19 -8.19
CA ILE A 607 6.96 -23.46 -6.77
C ILE A 607 7.94 -24.61 -6.64
N ILE A 608 9.08 -24.36 -6.01
CA ILE A 608 10.14 -25.34 -5.77
C ILE A 608 10.36 -25.47 -4.28
N MET A 609 10.28 -26.70 -3.77
CA MET A 609 10.64 -27.04 -2.40
C MET A 609 11.92 -27.86 -2.42
N THR A 610 12.93 -27.52 -1.63
CA THR A 610 14.10 -28.40 -1.47
C THR A 610 13.96 -29.18 -0.19
N SER A 611 14.40 -30.44 -0.22
CA SER A 611 14.45 -31.28 0.96
C SER A 611 15.74 -32.10 1.04
N ASN A 612 16.23 -32.24 2.27
CA ASN A 612 17.32 -33.14 2.62
C ASN A 612 16.82 -34.39 3.36
N LEU A 613 15.52 -34.69 3.34
CA LEU A 613 14.97 -35.94 3.86
C LEU A 613 15.69 -37.14 3.23
N GLY A 614 15.97 -38.18 4.02
CA GLY A 614 16.68 -39.39 3.56
C GLY A 614 18.22 -39.31 3.59
N THR A 615 18.82 -38.20 4.01
CA THR A 615 20.30 -38.03 4.10
C THR A 615 20.93 -38.58 5.38
N THR A 616 20.12 -38.91 6.38
CA THR A 616 20.61 -39.57 7.60
C THR A 616 20.80 -41.05 7.31
N GLN A 617 22.07 -41.49 7.22
CA GLN A 617 22.40 -42.91 7.19
C GLN A 617 21.71 -43.60 8.37
N ARG A 618 20.70 -44.44 8.10
CA ARG A 618 20.48 -45.60 8.95
C ARG A 618 21.72 -46.46 8.77
N SER A 619 22.68 -46.35 9.68
CA SER A 619 23.80 -47.27 9.80
C SER A 619 23.26 -48.64 10.20
N SER A 620 22.68 -49.38 9.25
CA SER A 620 22.45 -50.80 9.42
C SER A 620 23.81 -51.49 9.38
N LEU A 621 24.38 -51.77 10.55
CA LEU A 621 25.40 -52.81 10.70
C LEU A 621 24.83 -54.12 10.16
N GLY A 622 25.20 -54.48 8.93
CA GLY A 622 24.79 -55.74 8.33
C GLY A 622 24.99 -55.71 6.82
N PHE A 623 25.61 -56.76 6.29
CA PHE A 623 25.85 -57.02 4.86
C PHE A 623 24.52 -57.09 4.07
N ARG A 624 23.92 -55.93 3.79
CA ARG A 624 22.98 -55.76 2.68
C ARG A 624 23.63 -54.85 1.65
N GLN A 625 23.71 -55.35 0.41
CA GLN A 625 23.96 -54.56 -0.79
C GLN A 625 23.20 -53.22 -0.69
N TYR A 626 23.88 -52.11 -0.99
CA TYR A 626 23.29 -50.79 -1.15
C TYR A 626 22.08 -50.87 -2.11
N GLN A 627 20.88 -51.09 -1.58
CA GLN A 627 19.65 -50.72 -2.27
C GLN A 627 19.53 -49.21 -2.10
N GLY A 628 19.36 -48.48 -3.20
CA GLY A 628 19.31 -47.03 -3.21
C GLY A 628 18.34 -46.47 -2.16
N HIS A 629 18.69 -45.33 -1.56
CA HIS A 629 17.80 -44.60 -0.68
C HIS A 629 16.53 -44.20 -1.45
N ASP A 630 15.37 -44.59 -0.91
CA ASP A 630 14.07 -44.23 -1.48
C ASP A 630 13.62 -42.86 -0.92
N TYR A 631 14.14 -41.79 -1.53
CA TYR A 631 13.75 -40.42 -1.20
C TYR A 631 12.25 -40.19 -1.36
N GLU A 632 11.59 -40.89 -2.28
CA GLU A 632 10.16 -40.73 -2.51
C GLU A 632 9.35 -41.31 -1.35
N ALA A 633 9.76 -42.47 -0.81
CA ALA A 633 9.16 -43.04 0.40
C ALA A 633 9.35 -42.12 1.62
N ASP A 634 10.53 -41.52 1.79
CA ASP A 634 10.80 -40.60 2.90
C ASP A 634 9.94 -39.33 2.81
N ILE A 635 9.75 -38.78 1.61
CA ILE A 635 8.86 -37.64 1.37
C ILE A 635 7.40 -38.01 1.66
N LYS A 636 6.93 -39.18 1.19
CA LYS A 636 5.57 -39.69 1.45
C LYS A 636 5.32 -39.94 2.94
N ALA A 637 6.35 -40.34 3.69
CA ALA A 637 6.25 -40.55 5.13
C ALA A 637 6.25 -39.23 5.92
N PHE A 638 6.96 -38.21 5.44
CA PHE A 638 7.03 -36.91 6.11
C PHE A 638 5.78 -36.06 5.89
N PHE A 639 5.33 -35.93 4.63
CA PHE A 639 4.16 -35.13 4.30
C PHE A 639 2.87 -35.92 4.44
N ARG A 640 1.81 -35.25 4.91
CA ARG A 640 0.48 -35.84 4.87
C ARG A 640 0.06 -36.13 3.42
N PRO A 641 -0.75 -37.18 3.17
CA PRO A 641 -1.19 -37.52 1.82
C PRO A 641 -1.84 -36.35 1.07
N GLU A 642 -2.59 -35.46 1.76
CA GLU A 642 -3.20 -34.31 1.11
C GLU A 642 -2.16 -33.38 0.49
N PHE A 643 -1.03 -33.14 1.17
CA PHE A 643 0.03 -32.27 0.69
C PHE A 643 0.84 -32.94 -0.42
N TYR A 644 1.24 -34.19 -0.23
CA TYR A 644 2.03 -34.93 -1.20
C TYR A 644 1.32 -35.02 -2.56
N ASN A 645 0.01 -35.27 -2.56
CA ASN A 645 -0.79 -35.39 -3.79
C ASN A 645 -0.96 -34.07 -4.56
N ARG A 646 -0.55 -32.91 -4.00
CA ARG A 646 -0.55 -31.61 -4.70
C ARG A 646 0.81 -31.23 -5.27
N ILE A 647 1.83 -32.06 -5.07
CA ILE A 647 3.14 -31.89 -5.68
C ILE A 647 3.10 -32.51 -7.08
N ASP A 648 3.25 -31.70 -8.12
CA ASP A 648 3.18 -32.17 -9.51
C ASP A 648 4.39 -33.06 -9.85
N TYR A 649 5.59 -32.68 -9.39
CA TYR A 649 6.82 -33.40 -9.74
C TYR A 649 7.77 -33.60 -8.56
N CYS A 650 8.25 -34.84 -8.40
CA CYS A 650 9.37 -35.19 -7.54
C CYS A 650 10.65 -35.36 -8.37
N LEU A 651 11.65 -34.51 -8.12
CA LEU A 651 12.94 -34.53 -8.79
C LEU A 651 14.01 -35.02 -7.81
N ILE A 652 14.52 -36.22 -8.06
CA ILE A 652 15.53 -36.89 -7.22
C ILE A 652 16.93 -36.59 -7.76
N PHE A 653 17.76 -36.02 -6.89
CA PHE A 653 19.14 -35.67 -7.17
C PHE A 653 20.07 -36.77 -6.69
N SER A 654 20.97 -37.19 -7.57
CA SER A 654 21.97 -38.22 -7.25
C SER A 654 23.19 -37.61 -6.56
N PRO A 655 23.88 -38.37 -5.69
CA PRO A 655 25.21 -38.00 -5.22
C PRO A 655 26.15 -37.72 -6.39
N LEU A 656 27.05 -36.74 -6.22
CA LEU A 656 28.01 -36.36 -7.25
C LEU A 656 29.15 -37.37 -7.30
N ASP A 657 29.51 -37.82 -8.50
CA ASP A 657 30.71 -38.60 -8.74
C ASP A 657 31.93 -37.69 -8.96
N GLU A 658 33.13 -38.27 -8.90
CA GLU A 658 34.39 -37.53 -9.03
C GLU A 658 34.49 -36.78 -10.37
N LYS A 659 34.02 -37.41 -11.46
CA LYS A 659 33.97 -36.79 -12.78
C LYS A 659 33.09 -35.55 -12.80
N THR A 660 31.90 -35.62 -12.20
CA THR A 660 30.98 -34.49 -12.08
C THR A 660 31.59 -33.37 -11.26
N ILE A 661 32.32 -33.69 -10.19
CA ILE A 661 33.03 -32.67 -9.40
C ILE A 661 34.07 -31.96 -10.26
N HIS A 662 34.84 -32.67 -11.08
CA HIS A 662 35.78 -32.03 -12.01
C HIS A 662 35.07 -31.10 -13.00
N ASP A 663 33.92 -31.51 -13.53
CA ASP A 663 33.12 -30.67 -14.43
C ASP A 663 32.56 -29.42 -13.72
N ILE A 664 32.18 -29.53 -12.44
CA ILE A 664 31.76 -28.39 -11.61
C ILE A 664 32.96 -27.47 -11.35
N SER A 665 34.13 -28.00 -10.99
CA SER A 665 35.35 -27.23 -10.79
C SER A 665 35.72 -26.42 -12.02
N ARG A 666 35.69 -27.03 -13.22
CA ARG A 666 35.89 -26.32 -14.49
C ARG A 666 34.90 -25.17 -14.65
N TYR A 667 33.63 -25.44 -14.41
CA TYR A 667 32.57 -24.44 -14.55
C TYR A 667 32.79 -23.24 -13.62
N GLU A 668 33.05 -23.48 -12.34
CA GLU A 668 33.27 -22.41 -11.35
C GLU A 668 34.53 -21.59 -11.66
N LEU A 669 35.64 -22.25 -12.04
CA LEU A 669 36.86 -21.57 -12.47
C LEU A 669 36.64 -20.68 -13.70
N ALA A 670 35.87 -21.15 -14.68
CA ALA A 670 35.50 -20.37 -15.86
C ALA A 670 34.66 -19.12 -15.53
N GLN A 671 33.93 -19.09 -14.40
CA GLN A 671 33.23 -17.88 -13.97
C GLN A 671 34.16 -16.85 -13.33
N ILE A 672 35.31 -17.27 -12.78
CA ILE A 672 36.30 -16.35 -12.18
C ILE A 672 36.94 -15.48 -13.27
N ASP A 673 37.24 -16.08 -14.43
CA ASP A 673 37.82 -15.38 -15.58
C ASP A 673 36.95 -14.20 -16.07
N LYS A 674 35.63 -14.27 -15.82
CA LYS A 674 34.67 -13.22 -16.19
C LYS A 674 34.58 -12.07 -15.19
N ARG A 675 35.29 -12.12 -14.05
CA ARG A 675 35.20 -11.06 -13.02
C ARG A 675 35.85 -9.76 -13.53
N GLU A 676 35.24 -8.64 -13.15
CA GLU A 676 35.63 -7.29 -13.57
C GLU A 676 37.13 -7.00 -13.38
N GLY A 677 37.71 -7.48 -12.27
CA GLY A 677 39.13 -7.29 -11.97
C GLY A 677 40.07 -7.85 -13.05
N PHE A 678 39.73 -8.99 -13.66
CA PHE A 678 40.51 -9.59 -14.75
C PHE A 678 40.17 -8.93 -16.09
N GLN A 679 38.88 -8.74 -16.37
CA GLN A 679 38.38 -8.14 -17.61
C GLN A 679 38.92 -6.73 -17.85
N GLN A 680 38.92 -5.86 -16.84
CA GLN A 680 39.46 -4.50 -16.94
C GLN A 680 40.97 -4.45 -17.20
N ARG A 681 41.69 -5.50 -16.79
CA ARG A 681 43.13 -5.62 -16.99
C ARG A 681 43.48 -6.37 -18.28
N GLY A 682 42.47 -6.83 -19.04
CA GLY A 682 42.66 -7.69 -20.21
C GLY A 682 43.34 -9.02 -19.88
N LEU A 683 43.21 -9.50 -18.64
CA LEU A 683 43.81 -10.77 -18.23
C LEU A 683 42.86 -11.92 -18.56
N SER A 684 43.42 -13.04 -19.00
CA SER A 684 42.69 -14.30 -19.21
C SER A 684 43.32 -15.41 -18.38
N LEU A 685 42.50 -16.23 -17.73
CA LEU A 685 42.95 -17.32 -16.88
C LEU A 685 42.85 -18.65 -17.62
N ARG A 686 43.95 -19.41 -17.65
CA ARG A 686 43.98 -20.78 -18.14
C ARG A 686 44.22 -21.74 -16.98
N PHE A 687 43.31 -22.67 -16.75
CA PHE A 687 43.40 -23.62 -15.65
C PHE A 687 43.86 -24.99 -16.15
N THR A 688 44.83 -25.60 -15.47
CA THR A 688 45.34 -26.94 -15.83
C THR A 688 44.44 -28.06 -15.29
N GLU A 689 44.57 -29.26 -15.87
CA GLU A 689 43.91 -30.48 -15.36
C GLU A 689 44.38 -30.85 -13.96
N ALA A 690 45.65 -30.57 -13.64
CA ALA A 690 46.20 -30.83 -12.31
C ALA A 690 45.53 -29.97 -11.24
N LEU A 691 45.26 -28.69 -11.54
CA LEU A 691 44.49 -27.82 -10.66
C LEU A 691 43.05 -28.32 -10.45
N ILE A 692 42.38 -28.74 -11.54
CA ILE A 692 41.01 -29.25 -11.48
C ILE A 692 40.93 -30.50 -10.61
N ALA A 693 41.86 -31.44 -10.79
CA ALA A 693 41.95 -32.65 -9.98
C ALA A 693 42.23 -32.32 -8.51
N TYR A 694 43.17 -31.40 -8.24
CA TYR A 694 43.48 -30.98 -6.88
C TYR A 694 42.27 -30.34 -6.19
N LEU A 695 41.58 -29.41 -6.86
CA LEU A 695 40.35 -28.78 -6.36
C LEU A 695 39.22 -29.79 -6.16
N GLY A 696 39.12 -30.80 -7.03
CA GLY A 696 38.18 -31.91 -6.86
C GLY A 696 38.44 -32.70 -5.58
N GLN A 697 39.70 -32.93 -5.23
CA GLN A 697 40.07 -33.63 -4.00
C GLN A 697 39.82 -32.82 -2.73
N VAL A 698 40.21 -31.53 -2.71
CA VAL A 698 40.06 -30.68 -1.51
C VAL A 698 38.67 -30.07 -1.35
N GLY A 699 37.95 -29.88 -2.47
CA GLY A 699 36.64 -29.23 -2.52
C GLY A 699 35.45 -30.18 -2.46
N PHE A 700 35.68 -31.50 -2.49
CA PHE A 700 34.64 -32.52 -2.41
C PHE A 700 34.56 -33.15 -1.03
N ASP A 701 33.36 -33.16 -0.47
CA ASP A 701 33.05 -33.88 0.75
C ASP A 701 31.86 -34.83 0.48
N LYS A 702 31.99 -36.12 0.83
CA LYS A 702 30.93 -37.12 0.61
C LYS A 702 29.61 -36.78 1.31
N LYS A 703 29.65 -36.01 2.41
CA LYS A 703 28.49 -35.55 3.18
C LYS A 703 27.96 -34.20 2.68
N TYR A 704 28.83 -33.26 2.32
CA TYR A 704 28.45 -31.89 1.96
C TYR A 704 28.42 -31.58 0.45
N GLY A 705 28.75 -32.56 -0.40
CA GLY A 705 28.77 -32.42 -1.86
C GLY A 705 29.81 -31.40 -2.33
N ALA A 706 29.48 -30.63 -3.38
CA ALA A 706 30.35 -29.60 -3.94
C ALA A 706 30.31 -28.26 -3.17
N ARG A 707 29.63 -28.19 -2.01
CA ARG A 707 29.48 -26.95 -1.23
C ARG A 707 30.82 -26.34 -0.75
N PRO A 708 31.83 -27.13 -0.34
CA PRO A 708 33.15 -26.61 0.02
C PRO A 708 33.96 -26.06 -1.16
N LEU A 709 33.72 -26.57 -2.38
CA LEU A 709 34.50 -26.26 -3.57
C LEU A 709 34.64 -24.76 -3.84
N GLN A 710 33.54 -24.00 -3.77
CA GLN A 710 33.59 -22.56 -4.02
C GLN A 710 34.47 -21.83 -2.99
N ARG A 711 34.42 -22.26 -1.72
CA ARG A 711 35.28 -21.72 -0.66
C ARG A 711 36.74 -22.06 -0.91
N GLU A 712 37.04 -23.27 -1.36
CA GLU A 712 38.40 -23.68 -1.70
C GLU A 712 38.96 -22.95 -2.92
N ILE A 713 38.13 -22.72 -3.94
CA ILE A 713 38.50 -21.90 -5.09
C ILE A 713 38.82 -20.46 -4.66
N GLU A 714 38.00 -19.84 -3.81
CA GLU A 714 38.27 -18.49 -3.29
C GLU A 714 39.58 -18.45 -2.48
N ARG A 715 39.80 -19.46 -1.63
CA ARG A 715 40.98 -19.55 -0.75
C ARG A 715 42.27 -19.82 -1.51
N LEU A 716 42.25 -20.76 -2.45
CA LEU A 716 43.45 -21.31 -3.10
C LEU A 716 43.78 -20.62 -4.42
N VAL A 717 42.79 -20.05 -5.11
CA VAL A 717 42.98 -19.45 -6.43
C VAL A 717 42.78 -17.93 -6.38
N VAL A 718 41.59 -17.47 -5.95
CA VAL A 718 41.24 -16.05 -6.06
C VAL A 718 42.04 -15.18 -5.10
N ALA A 719 42.11 -15.53 -3.81
CA ALA A 719 42.81 -14.72 -2.82
C ALA A 719 44.32 -14.59 -3.12
N PRO A 720 45.03 -15.66 -3.53
CA PRO A 720 46.42 -15.54 -3.96
C PRO A 720 46.59 -14.73 -5.25
N LEU A 721 45.75 -14.93 -6.28
CA LEU A 721 45.78 -14.10 -7.49
C LEU A 721 45.58 -12.62 -7.19
N ALA A 722 44.63 -12.29 -6.31
CA ALA A 722 44.37 -10.90 -5.91
C ALA A 722 45.59 -10.25 -5.24
N ARG A 723 46.32 -11.00 -4.41
CA ARG A 723 47.59 -10.52 -3.81
C ARG A 723 48.64 -10.30 -4.90
N THR A 724 48.84 -11.27 -5.80
CA THR A 724 49.84 -11.12 -6.86
C THR A 724 49.53 -9.96 -7.80
N LEU A 725 48.27 -9.71 -8.13
CA LEU A 725 47.86 -8.56 -8.93
C LEU A 725 48.02 -7.21 -8.22
N MET A 726 48.01 -7.19 -6.88
CA MET A 726 48.35 -6.00 -6.09
C MET A 726 49.87 -5.75 -6.09
N ASP A 727 50.67 -6.82 -5.96
CA ASP A 727 52.13 -6.73 -5.94
C ASP A 727 52.72 -6.43 -7.34
N LEU A 728 52.01 -6.83 -8.40
CA LEU A 728 52.41 -6.67 -9.80
C LEU A 728 51.34 -5.88 -10.61
N PRO A 729 51.10 -4.58 -10.30
CA PRO A 729 50.07 -3.77 -10.96
C PRO A 729 50.28 -3.57 -12.47
N GLN A 730 51.49 -3.86 -12.97
CA GLN A 730 51.85 -3.84 -14.38
C GLN A 730 51.32 -5.03 -15.20
N LEU A 731 50.85 -6.12 -14.57
CA LEU A 731 50.27 -7.28 -15.26
C LEU A 731 48.95 -6.90 -15.94
N LYS A 732 48.99 -6.79 -17.27
CA LYS A 732 47.84 -6.48 -18.13
C LYS A 732 47.97 -7.21 -19.46
N ASN A 733 46.84 -7.52 -20.09
CA ASN A 733 46.76 -8.08 -21.45
C ASN A 733 47.56 -9.39 -21.64
N GLN A 734 47.51 -10.28 -20.64
CA GLN A 734 48.27 -11.53 -20.62
C GLN A 734 47.40 -12.71 -20.20
N VAL A 735 47.84 -13.91 -20.58
CA VAL A 735 47.21 -15.17 -20.16
C VAL A 735 47.97 -15.68 -18.94
N ILE A 736 47.30 -15.78 -17.80
CA ILE A 736 47.86 -16.36 -16.58
C ILE A 736 47.48 -17.83 -16.55
N GLU A 737 48.48 -18.71 -16.58
CA GLU A 737 48.25 -20.13 -16.38
C GLU A 737 48.27 -20.44 -14.88
N VAL A 738 47.19 -21.07 -14.40
CA VAL A 738 47.00 -21.45 -13.01
C VAL A 738 47.12 -22.97 -12.92
N ASP A 739 48.15 -23.43 -12.22
CA ASP A 739 48.49 -24.84 -12.08
C ASP A 739 48.47 -25.29 -10.62
N ALA A 740 48.45 -26.60 -10.38
CA ALA A 740 48.67 -27.18 -9.05
C ALA A 740 49.79 -28.20 -9.10
N LYS A 741 50.84 -27.93 -8.31
CA LYS A 741 52.01 -28.80 -8.16
C LYS A 741 52.32 -29.00 -6.68
N ASP A 742 52.59 -30.24 -6.28
CA ASP A 742 52.88 -30.59 -4.87
C ASP A 742 51.82 -30.08 -3.87
N ASN A 743 50.54 -30.14 -4.26
CA ASN A 743 49.39 -29.61 -3.50
C ASN A 743 49.44 -28.10 -3.23
N GLN A 744 50.19 -27.34 -4.04
CA GLN A 744 50.22 -25.88 -4.00
C GLN A 744 49.79 -25.30 -5.35
N VAL A 745 48.94 -24.26 -5.30
CA VAL A 745 48.53 -23.52 -6.50
C VAL A 745 49.66 -22.58 -6.90
N GLN A 746 50.03 -22.61 -8.18
CA GLN A 746 51.08 -21.79 -8.77
C GLN A 746 50.52 -20.96 -9.93
N PHE A 747 51.08 -19.77 -10.12
CA PHE A 747 50.69 -18.84 -11.18
C PHE A 747 51.87 -18.62 -12.10
N ASN A 748 51.69 -18.95 -13.37
CA ASN A 748 52.66 -18.74 -14.43
C ASN A 748 52.19 -17.54 -15.26
N PHE A 749 52.99 -16.48 -15.28
CA PHE A 749 52.71 -15.19 -15.93
C PHE A 749 53.37 -15.08 -17.30
#